data_AF-A0A8C1IS37-F1
#
_entry.id   AF-A0A8C1IS37-F1
#
_cell.length_a   1.000
_cell.length_b   1.000
_cell.length_c   1.000
_cell.angle_alpha   90.00
_cell.angle_beta   90.00
_cell.angle_gamma   90.00
#
_symmetry.space_group_name_H-M   'P 1'
#
loop_
_entity.id
_entity.type
_entity.pdbx_description
1 polymer ?
#
loop_
_entity_poly.entity_id
_entity_poly.type
_entity_poly.pdbx_seq_one_letter_code
_entity_poly.pdbx_strand_id
1 'polypeptide(L)'
;MVVNVKIGDEKHNLSELLDWLSDILHTSFSQVEHTCSGAAFCQLMNIIHPGSVDINKVKFTTKETADILDNYSLLQEAFSKAQIKKELELKLLVTGDILKTLDLLTWFKYLYDHNVSLKSSREFENCRCLLFELYSTVQTKYQNQKMLNVKRGSHESFFRSPATMCFIKKYGSSTSPDAGSNFASSKDSLVLGQKCQEDITAFCSQTPYCLYLYHGVELEDENKASVLLLGFFDKVTGENKFRLLDVLQPEEETADAICTCIVEMLKKFRIPLMNMAIFYSDFPDHEGLLSGLKLLKPETVSLCGLTDMAGRVCHSGVENMEFSGLILNLITEIYKHFPTFPDALQTLLEDVDCSNFRNILTSQCSLFWRIIQRMTLAWSDLEEYFGSLDADGKEICRLLSDPKIRLNVLFLSHALQPLCDFQENIDRGVSVTQLLQDASQLVRFYTASFLRPKAAEFFLRRGKTSLIQDPVGHLPRGEVEVGKQAADFLLQRSEELTDYLETFQSSIISFYTTVTVHIIERLPFSDSILRNLSLVLSPGKKLEVTGKIVQDLGVRFGVCSGPENVSLLTDEFLEYQFIDGGDTHLADQSTEQYWKTELRIIGWKSSFGKLIVSLLALPRTLKKEIIFEQVNIIDLTEMDDMTPIVVEDIAPMEVDDIVPISSDSETESQNNTQGFRPCSDIPASGIFFYSSSTLSKTYFALLFARGSSICDGHAVGEMVWGPIEGFGLWPGLVQSWDSKRPCGSMRKVIFFGNRLLSEIQADDLLPFFSFAKCFCSNSFATVMAYKDAIFYSLQVRQILLLVLCSSCANMQFAIYSDITVWKNSFGKLKFCLSCGSTPVEIIHPLFEGRLCSNCKYNFTETLYRYDEDGYQSYCTVCCSGMEVILCGHDNCCRSYCVDCLDILVGEGTFDRLKNVDPWTCYLCAPESSSRALKPRNDWRIRVQEFFANNSAMEFEPHRVYPSIPANQRRPIRVLSLFDGIATGYLVLRDLGFKVEKYVASEVDEESITISMVNHDGKITHVDDVKNITKKHIDRWGPFDLLIGGSPCNDLSIVNPARKGLFEGTGRLFFEYYRLLNVMKPKEDDPQPFFWLFENVMFMETQVKADICRFLECNPVLVNAVKVSPAHRARYFWGNIPGMNRPIIASQNDKLTLQECLEPGRTAKYEKVRTITTRTNSLKQGANDAHFPITANGKDDNIWITEMEKIFGFPKHYTDVKNMGRLQRQRVLGKSWSVPVIRHLLAPLKDYFACDEVPLK
;
A
#
# COMPACT_ATOMS: atom_id res chain seq x y z
N MET A 1 8.63 41.90 -19.96
CA MET A 1 9.64 42.17 -21.01
C MET A 1 10.96 41.58 -20.56
N VAL A 2 11.75 41.05 -21.48
CA VAL A 2 13.08 40.49 -21.19
C VAL A 2 14.10 41.63 -21.17
N VAL A 3 14.93 41.69 -20.14
CA VAL A 3 16.06 42.61 -20.05
C VAL A 3 17.17 42.09 -20.98
N ASN A 4 17.56 42.92 -21.95
CA ASN A 4 18.64 42.61 -22.89
C ASN A 4 20.00 42.67 -22.18
N VAL A 5 20.86 41.68 -22.42
CA VAL A 5 22.21 41.58 -21.82
C VAL A 5 23.31 41.73 -22.87
N LYS A 6 24.46 42.29 -22.46
CA LYS A 6 25.73 42.22 -23.18
C LYS A 6 26.65 41.24 -22.45
N ILE A 7 27.49 40.51 -23.19
CA ILE A 7 28.51 39.64 -22.61
C ILE A 7 29.55 40.53 -21.90
N GLY A 8 29.90 40.21 -20.66
CA GLY A 8 30.97 40.88 -19.89
C GLY A 8 32.32 40.17 -20.07
N ASP A 9 33.38 40.73 -19.48
CA ASP A 9 34.75 40.17 -19.58
C ASP A 9 34.97 38.89 -18.74
N GLU A 10 33.96 38.40 -18.02
CA GLU A 10 34.02 37.17 -17.24
C GLU A 10 33.97 35.93 -18.15
N LYS A 11 35.00 35.08 -18.05
CA LYS A 11 35.12 33.84 -18.82
C LYS A 11 34.49 32.68 -18.06
N HIS A 12 33.30 32.26 -18.46
CA HIS A 12 32.74 30.97 -18.03
C HIS A 12 33.55 29.80 -18.62
N ASN A 13 33.71 28.73 -17.84
CA ASN A 13 34.35 27.50 -18.33
C ASN A 13 33.36 26.70 -19.21
N LEU A 14 33.90 25.96 -20.18
CA LEU A 14 33.10 25.16 -21.11
C LEU A 14 32.26 24.08 -20.40
N SER A 15 32.86 23.41 -19.40
CA SER A 15 32.16 22.42 -18.58
C SER A 15 31.00 23.07 -17.84
N GLU A 16 31.25 24.18 -17.13
CA GLU A 16 30.23 24.87 -16.33
C GLU A 16 29.00 25.31 -17.15
N LEU A 17 29.20 25.73 -18.41
CA LEU A 17 28.10 26.07 -19.31
C LEU A 17 27.30 24.85 -19.77
N LEU A 18 27.96 23.71 -19.98
CA LEU A 18 27.32 22.47 -20.40
C LEU A 18 26.66 21.71 -19.24
N ASP A 19 27.27 21.74 -18.06
CA ASP A 19 26.73 21.23 -16.80
C ASP A 19 25.48 22.04 -16.42
N TRP A 20 25.55 23.38 -16.45
CA TRP A 20 24.38 24.25 -16.25
C TRP A 20 23.26 23.97 -17.26
N LEU A 21 23.59 23.84 -18.55
CA LEU A 21 22.59 23.55 -19.59
C LEU A 21 21.93 22.18 -19.35
N SER A 22 22.74 21.20 -18.95
CA SER A 22 22.33 19.83 -18.63
C SER A 22 21.39 19.78 -17.41
N ASP A 23 21.71 20.52 -16.35
CA ASP A 23 20.89 20.62 -15.15
C ASP A 23 19.55 21.32 -15.42
N ILE A 24 19.55 22.45 -16.17
CA ILE A 24 18.35 23.23 -16.47
C ILE A 24 17.39 22.51 -17.43
N LEU A 25 17.91 21.71 -18.37
CA LEU A 25 17.11 21.00 -19.37
C LEU A 25 16.88 19.51 -19.03
N HIS A 26 17.48 19.01 -17.94
CA HIS A 26 17.53 17.60 -17.56
C HIS A 26 18.04 16.69 -18.70
N THR A 27 19.17 17.09 -19.30
CA THR A 27 19.83 16.42 -20.44
C THR A 27 21.28 16.04 -20.10
N SER A 28 21.93 15.21 -20.90
CA SER A 28 23.34 14.81 -20.71
C SER A 28 24.27 15.41 -21.78
N PHE A 29 24.37 16.75 -21.85
CA PHE A 29 25.20 17.41 -22.87
C PHE A 29 26.67 17.47 -22.43
N SER A 30 27.49 16.53 -22.91
CA SER A 30 28.94 16.49 -22.65
C SER A 30 29.81 17.29 -23.63
N GLN A 31 29.23 17.82 -24.72
CA GLN A 31 29.91 18.52 -25.82
C GLN A 31 29.00 19.62 -26.39
N VAL A 32 29.56 20.75 -26.83
CA VAL A 32 28.78 21.89 -27.41
C VAL A 32 28.14 21.49 -28.74
N GLU A 33 28.79 20.60 -29.46
CA GLU A 33 28.37 19.98 -30.71
C GLU A 33 26.95 19.37 -30.61
N HIS A 34 26.57 18.87 -29.43
CA HIS A 34 25.22 18.34 -29.19
C HIS A 34 24.13 19.44 -29.13
N THR A 35 24.51 20.69 -28.90
CA THR A 35 23.60 21.86 -28.84
C THR A 35 23.42 22.54 -30.21
N CYS A 36 24.26 22.22 -31.20
CA CYS A 36 24.25 22.81 -32.54
C CYS A 36 22.92 22.63 -33.29
N SER A 37 22.06 21.68 -32.90
CA SER A 37 20.72 21.48 -33.44
C SER A 37 19.76 22.68 -33.25
N GLY A 38 20.10 23.63 -32.37
CA GLY A 38 19.25 24.78 -32.03
C GLY A 38 18.11 24.49 -31.06
N ALA A 39 17.81 23.20 -30.80
CA ALA A 39 16.67 22.79 -29.97
C ALA A 39 16.82 23.18 -28.50
N ALA A 40 18.03 23.05 -27.93
CA ALA A 40 18.33 23.44 -26.54
C ALA A 40 18.11 24.94 -26.31
N PHE A 41 18.50 25.79 -27.27
CA PHE A 41 18.27 27.24 -27.20
C PHE A 41 16.78 27.60 -27.32
N CYS A 42 16.01 26.85 -28.11
CA CYS A 42 14.55 26.99 -28.19
C CYS A 42 13.88 26.65 -26.84
N GLN A 43 14.32 25.60 -26.16
CA GLN A 43 13.85 25.26 -24.81
C GLN A 43 14.21 26.34 -23.79
N LEU A 44 15.48 26.78 -23.73
CA LEU A 44 15.92 27.88 -22.86
C LEU A 44 15.11 29.17 -23.09
N MET A 45 14.85 29.54 -24.35
CA MET A 45 14.08 30.74 -24.68
C MET A 45 12.63 30.63 -24.18
N ASN A 46 12.02 29.44 -24.26
CA ASN A 46 10.69 29.21 -23.69
C ASN A 46 10.69 29.18 -22.15
N ILE A 47 11.78 28.80 -21.49
CA ILE A 47 11.93 28.91 -20.02
C ILE A 47 12.03 30.38 -19.60
N ILE A 48 12.87 31.17 -20.30
CA ILE A 48 13.09 32.59 -20.01
C ILE A 48 11.85 33.45 -20.35
N HIS A 49 11.13 33.09 -21.42
CA HIS A 49 9.89 33.75 -21.83
C HIS A 49 8.85 32.72 -22.33
N PRO A 50 8.04 32.15 -21.42
CA PRO A 50 7.02 31.16 -21.75
C PRO A 50 6.08 31.60 -22.88
N GLY A 51 5.85 30.70 -23.83
CA GLY A 51 5.00 30.94 -25.01
C GLY A 51 5.66 31.77 -26.13
N SER A 52 6.95 32.08 -26.04
CA SER A 52 7.69 32.74 -27.14
C SER A 52 8.02 31.79 -28.30
N VAL A 53 8.27 30.51 -27.99
CA VAL A 53 8.57 29.43 -28.94
C VAL A 53 7.43 28.39 -28.91
N ASP A 54 6.97 27.96 -30.08
CA ASP A 54 6.06 26.82 -30.22
C ASP A 54 6.88 25.52 -30.18
N ILE A 55 7.06 24.98 -28.96
CA ILE A 55 7.91 23.80 -28.70
C ILE A 55 7.50 22.58 -29.54
N ASN A 56 6.22 22.46 -29.95
CA ASN A 56 5.76 21.35 -30.80
C ASN A 56 6.32 21.37 -32.23
N LYS A 57 6.91 22.50 -32.65
CA LYS A 57 7.57 22.65 -33.96
C LYS A 57 9.09 22.51 -33.88
N VAL A 58 9.66 22.43 -32.68
CA VAL A 58 11.11 22.26 -32.49
C VAL A 58 11.48 20.81 -32.80
N LYS A 59 12.40 20.62 -33.73
CA LYS A 59 12.89 19.30 -34.15
C LYS A 59 14.06 18.91 -33.23
N PHE A 60 13.89 17.91 -32.38
CA PHE A 60 14.90 17.53 -31.38
C PHE A 60 16.01 16.61 -31.93
N THR A 61 15.73 15.86 -33.01
CA THR A 61 16.60 14.82 -33.57
C THR A 61 17.04 15.16 -35.00
N THR A 62 17.69 16.31 -35.17
CA THR A 62 18.09 16.84 -36.49
C THR A 62 19.40 16.24 -37.00
N LYS A 63 19.42 15.73 -38.23
CA LYS A 63 20.66 15.38 -38.97
C LYS A 63 20.85 16.16 -40.27
N GLU A 64 19.80 16.81 -40.77
CA GLU A 64 19.85 17.63 -41.97
C GLU A 64 19.94 19.12 -41.63
N THR A 65 20.69 19.89 -42.42
CA THR A 65 20.89 21.34 -42.19
C THR A 65 19.62 22.16 -42.36
N ALA A 66 18.62 21.65 -43.09
CA ALA A 66 17.30 22.27 -43.20
C ALA A 66 16.55 22.27 -41.85
N ASP A 67 16.57 21.16 -41.11
CA ASP A 67 15.90 21.06 -39.81
C ASP A 67 16.56 21.95 -38.74
N ILE A 68 17.89 22.08 -38.80
CA ILE A 68 18.66 22.97 -37.92
C ILE A 68 18.32 24.45 -38.23
N LEU A 69 18.18 24.80 -39.52
CA LEU A 69 17.75 26.13 -39.94
C LEU A 69 16.31 26.45 -39.48
N ASP A 70 15.39 25.49 -39.53
CA ASP A 70 14.03 25.66 -39.00
C ASP A 70 14.05 26.00 -37.49
N ASN A 71 14.83 25.25 -36.70
CA ASN A 71 14.97 25.49 -35.26
C ASN A 71 15.53 26.89 -34.96
N TYR A 72 16.61 27.31 -35.61
CA TYR A 72 17.15 28.67 -35.40
C TYR A 72 16.22 29.77 -35.95
N SER A 73 15.38 29.49 -36.94
CA SER A 73 14.36 30.42 -37.42
C SER A 73 13.24 30.63 -36.39
N LEU A 74 12.77 29.55 -35.75
CA LEU A 74 11.84 29.63 -34.61
C LEU A 74 12.44 30.44 -33.44
N LEU A 75 13.73 30.26 -33.17
CA LEU A 75 14.45 31.03 -32.15
C LEU A 75 14.53 32.52 -32.48
N GLN A 76 14.79 32.87 -33.74
CA GLN A 76 14.86 34.27 -34.19
C GLN A 76 13.48 34.96 -34.18
N GLU A 77 12.40 34.23 -34.48
CA GLU A 77 11.03 34.71 -34.31
C GLU A 77 10.72 34.97 -32.83
N ALA A 78 11.15 34.08 -31.93
CA ALA A 78 11.00 34.24 -30.48
C ALA A 78 11.80 35.45 -29.94
N PHE A 79 13.02 35.69 -30.43
CA PHE A 79 13.80 36.89 -30.10
C PHE A 79 13.08 38.17 -30.55
N SER A 80 12.48 38.15 -31.75
CA SER A 80 11.69 39.26 -32.28
C SER A 80 10.45 39.56 -31.41
N LYS A 81 9.72 38.51 -31.00
CA LYS A 81 8.58 38.60 -30.06
C LYS A 81 9.00 39.14 -28.68
N ALA A 82 10.17 38.76 -28.20
CA ALA A 82 10.70 39.19 -26.90
C ALA A 82 11.42 40.55 -26.92
N GLN A 83 11.53 41.21 -28.09
CA GLN A 83 12.31 42.45 -28.30
C GLN A 83 13.79 42.32 -27.93
N ILE A 84 14.37 41.14 -28.18
CA ILE A 84 15.79 40.85 -28.01
C ILE A 84 16.57 41.39 -29.21
N LYS A 85 17.65 42.13 -28.96
CA LYS A 85 18.49 42.79 -29.99
C LYS A 85 19.73 41.99 -30.41
N LYS A 86 19.85 40.74 -29.96
CA LYS A 86 20.97 39.84 -30.31
C LYS A 86 20.75 39.28 -31.71
N GLU A 87 21.63 39.62 -32.64
CA GLU A 87 21.65 39.02 -33.99
C GLU A 87 22.24 37.59 -33.93
N LEU A 88 21.68 36.71 -34.76
CA LEU A 88 22.13 35.31 -34.92
C LEU A 88 22.81 35.15 -36.28
N GLU A 89 24.06 34.71 -36.28
CA GLU A 89 24.83 34.40 -37.49
C GLU A 89 24.42 33.03 -38.06
N LEU A 90 23.17 32.93 -38.52
CA LEU A 90 22.51 31.68 -38.93
C LEU A 90 23.36 30.79 -39.85
N LYS A 91 24.10 31.39 -40.79
CA LYS A 91 24.96 30.64 -41.73
C LYS A 91 26.05 29.83 -41.02
N LEU A 92 26.60 30.33 -39.91
CA LEU A 92 27.65 29.65 -39.15
C LEU A 92 27.05 28.66 -38.14
N LEU A 93 25.96 29.05 -37.47
CA LEU A 93 25.24 28.18 -36.52
C LEU A 93 24.67 26.93 -37.19
N VAL A 94 24.08 27.06 -38.39
CA VAL A 94 23.53 25.93 -39.16
C VAL A 94 24.62 25.03 -39.75
N THR A 95 25.83 25.55 -39.98
CA THR A 95 27.00 24.71 -40.32
C THR A 95 27.67 24.07 -39.10
N GLY A 96 27.14 24.28 -37.88
CA GLY A 96 27.69 23.71 -36.66
C GLY A 96 28.98 24.37 -36.17
N ASP A 97 29.18 25.67 -36.43
CA ASP A 97 30.35 26.39 -35.92
C ASP A 97 30.35 26.42 -34.38
N ILE A 98 31.31 25.73 -33.79
CA ILE A 98 31.38 25.51 -32.34
C ILE A 98 31.64 26.82 -31.59
N LEU A 99 32.44 27.73 -32.15
CA LEU A 99 32.75 29.01 -31.51
C LEU A 99 31.51 29.91 -31.45
N LYS A 100 30.76 30.01 -32.56
CA LYS A 100 29.50 30.76 -32.59
C LYS A 100 28.40 30.12 -31.74
N THR A 101 28.38 28.80 -31.64
CA THR A 101 27.44 28.07 -30.78
C THR A 101 27.77 28.30 -29.29
N LEU A 102 29.06 28.31 -28.93
CA LEU A 102 29.51 28.64 -27.59
C LEU A 102 29.26 30.12 -27.21
N ASP A 103 29.49 31.06 -28.13
CA ASP A 103 29.12 32.47 -27.95
C ASP A 103 27.62 32.64 -27.66
N LEU A 104 26.77 31.85 -28.34
CA LEU A 104 25.31 31.86 -28.15
C LEU A 104 24.92 31.24 -26.80
N LEU A 105 25.51 30.11 -26.41
CA LEU A 105 25.28 29.46 -25.12
C LEU A 105 25.71 30.35 -23.94
N THR A 106 26.89 30.97 -24.05
CA THR A 106 27.40 31.93 -23.07
C THR A 106 26.45 33.11 -22.93
N TRP A 107 25.98 33.68 -24.04
CA TRP A 107 25.00 34.78 -24.02
C TRP A 107 23.65 34.37 -23.40
N PHE A 108 23.20 33.13 -23.64
CA PHE A 108 21.98 32.59 -23.01
C PHE A 108 22.11 32.40 -21.51
N LYS A 109 23.29 32.02 -20.98
CA LYS A 109 23.57 31.97 -19.54
C LYS A 109 23.33 33.33 -18.89
N TYR A 110 23.95 34.38 -19.43
CA TYR A 110 23.74 35.76 -18.96
C TYR A 110 22.28 36.18 -19.05
N LEU A 111 21.58 35.84 -20.14
CA LEU A 111 20.16 36.19 -20.32
C LEU A 111 19.28 35.51 -19.26
N TYR A 112 19.52 34.22 -19.00
CA TYR A 112 18.83 33.44 -17.98
C TYR A 112 19.03 34.05 -16.58
N ASP A 113 20.28 34.28 -16.18
CA ASP A 113 20.62 34.81 -14.87
C ASP A 113 19.93 36.17 -14.61
N HIS A 114 19.93 37.06 -15.59
CA HIS A 114 19.31 38.39 -15.47
C HIS A 114 17.78 38.39 -15.51
N ASN A 115 17.13 37.36 -16.06
CA ASN A 115 15.67 37.37 -16.29
C ASN A 115 14.88 36.35 -15.44
N VAL A 116 15.55 35.31 -14.96
CA VAL A 116 14.96 34.24 -14.14
C VAL A 116 15.39 34.40 -12.67
N SER A 117 16.69 34.61 -12.39
CA SER A 117 17.20 34.75 -11.00
C SER A 117 16.72 36.02 -10.28
N LEU A 118 16.47 37.11 -11.02
CA LEU A 118 15.97 38.36 -10.42
C LEU A 118 14.49 38.33 -10.00
N LYS A 119 13.71 37.28 -10.36
CA LYS A 119 12.31 37.18 -9.92
C LYS A 119 12.11 36.60 -8.51
N SER A 120 13.10 35.90 -7.97
CA SER A 120 13.12 35.44 -6.56
C SER A 120 13.85 36.43 -5.63
N SER A 121 14.42 37.50 -6.18
CA SER A 121 15.37 38.39 -5.48
C SER A 121 14.71 39.60 -4.80
N ARG A 122 13.66 39.40 -3.98
CA ARG A 122 13.10 40.46 -3.11
C ARG A 122 12.85 40.09 -1.65
N GLU A 123 13.04 38.83 -1.26
CA GLU A 123 12.82 38.35 0.12
C GLU A 123 14.02 37.59 0.71
N PHE A 124 15.16 37.51 0.00
CA PHE A 124 16.27 36.58 0.31
C PHE A 124 17.68 37.21 0.28
N GLU A 125 17.84 38.45 0.77
CA GLU A 125 19.15 39.12 0.77
C GLU A 125 20.14 38.50 1.79
N ASN A 126 19.68 37.99 2.94
CA ASN A 126 20.56 37.54 4.02
C ASN A 126 21.22 36.17 3.78
N CYS A 127 20.55 35.21 3.13
CA CYS A 127 21.10 33.85 2.96
C CYS A 127 22.11 33.71 1.80
N ARG A 128 22.23 34.71 0.91
CA ARG A 128 23.13 34.62 -0.26
C ARG A 128 24.61 34.86 0.05
N CYS A 129 24.95 35.57 1.13
CA CYS A 129 26.35 35.79 1.51
C CYS A 129 27.07 34.47 1.83
N LEU A 130 26.45 33.63 2.67
CA LEU A 130 26.98 32.31 3.06
C LEU A 130 27.26 31.40 1.86
N LEU A 131 26.35 31.36 0.88
CA LEU A 131 26.49 30.52 -0.32
C LEU A 131 27.61 30.96 -1.27
N PHE A 132 27.94 32.26 -1.31
CA PHE A 132 29.00 32.80 -2.18
C PHE A 132 30.41 32.68 -1.55
N GLU A 133 30.52 32.84 -0.22
CA GLU A 133 31.77 32.61 0.52
C GLU A 133 32.17 31.13 0.55
N LEU A 134 31.18 30.22 0.65
CA LEU A 134 31.38 28.77 0.59
C LEU A 134 31.93 28.25 -0.75
N TYR A 135 31.66 28.93 -1.87
CA TYR A 135 32.18 28.52 -3.18
C TYR A 135 33.53 29.17 -3.53
N SER A 136 33.73 30.44 -3.20
CA SER A 136 34.94 31.19 -3.57
C SER A 136 36.20 30.79 -2.78
N THR A 137 36.04 30.32 -1.52
CA THR A 137 37.17 29.98 -0.64
C THR A 137 37.80 28.61 -0.93
N VAL A 138 37.11 27.74 -1.68
CA VAL A 138 37.54 26.34 -1.92
C VAL A 138 38.49 26.21 -3.13
N GLN A 139 38.31 27.00 -4.19
CA GLN A 139 39.16 26.88 -5.40
C GLN A 139 40.56 27.50 -5.27
N THR A 140 40.75 28.52 -4.43
CA THR A 140 42.04 29.26 -4.36
C THR A 140 43.14 28.58 -3.53
N LYS A 141 42.84 27.54 -2.74
CA LYS A 141 43.85 26.83 -1.92
C LYS A 141 44.34 25.48 -2.47
N TYR A 142 43.74 24.93 -3.54
CA TYR A 142 44.10 23.58 -4.03
C TYR A 142 44.95 23.52 -5.32
N GLN A 143 45.33 24.66 -5.91
CA GLN A 143 46.28 24.68 -7.06
C GLN A 143 47.72 25.12 -6.74
N ASN A 144 47.99 25.69 -5.55
CA ASN A 144 49.32 26.22 -5.22
C ASN A 144 49.91 25.59 -3.94
N GLN A 145 50.49 24.38 -4.05
CA GLN A 145 51.72 24.01 -3.34
C GLN A 145 52.35 22.69 -3.84
N LYS A 146 53.13 22.80 -4.92
CA LYS A 146 54.39 22.05 -5.04
C LYS A 146 55.53 23.06 -4.82
N MET A 147 56.50 22.69 -3.98
CA MET A 147 57.67 23.48 -3.56
C MET A 147 57.41 24.74 -2.72
N LEU A 148 57.42 24.58 -1.38
CA LEU A 148 58.32 25.36 -0.53
C LEU A 148 58.50 24.69 0.85
N ASN A 149 59.75 24.36 1.20
CA ASN A 149 60.10 23.81 2.51
C ASN A 149 60.06 24.90 3.58
N VAL A 150 59.01 24.97 4.39
CA VAL A 150 59.02 25.72 5.66
C VAL A 150 58.39 24.88 6.79
N LYS A 151 59.27 24.46 7.72
CA LYS A 151 59.08 24.05 9.12
C LYS A 151 57.73 23.43 9.55
N ARG A 152 57.85 22.23 10.14
CA ARG A 152 56.87 21.66 11.10
C ARG A 152 56.37 22.74 12.08
N GLY A 153 55.07 22.96 12.11
CA GLY A 153 54.36 23.77 13.10
C GLY A 153 52.96 23.20 13.31
N SER A 154 52.66 22.82 14.55
CA SER A 154 51.34 22.45 15.10
C SER A 154 50.30 21.85 14.14
N HIS A 155 50.21 20.51 14.12
CA HIS A 155 48.92 19.84 13.94
C HIS A 155 48.01 20.24 15.11
N GLU A 156 47.03 21.11 14.90
CA GLU A 156 45.93 21.25 15.84
C GLU A 156 44.95 20.09 15.65
N SER A 157 44.72 19.37 16.74
CA SER A 157 44.03 18.09 16.76
C SER A 157 42.52 18.26 16.75
N PHE A 158 41.86 17.59 15.80
CA PHE A 158 40.45 17.84 15.48
C PHE A 158 39.42 17.41 16.55
N PHE A 159 39.86 16.62 17.55
CA PHE A 159 39.02 16.07 18.62
C PHE A 159 39.38 16.63 20.00
N ARG A 160 39.72 17.93 20.07
CA ARG A 160 40.05 18.64 21.33
C ARG A 160 39.34 19.99 21.50
N SER A 161 38.11 20.12 21.00
CA SER A 161 37.25 21.19 21.53
C SER A 161 37.06 20.95 23.03
N PRO A 162 37.22 21.96 23.92
CA PRO A 162 37.03 21.78 25.35
C PRO A 162 35.64 21.22 25.67
N ALA A 163 34.61 21.69 24.95
CA ALA A 163 33.23 21.24 25.10
C ALA A 163 33.07 19.74 24.77
N THR A 164 33.67 19.26 23.68
CA THR A 164 33.64 17.84 23.30
C THR A 164 34.33 16.97 24.35
N MET A 165 35.46 17.42 24.91
CA MET A 165 36.13 16.69 26.00
C MET A 165 35.33 16.69 27.31
N CYS A 166 34.67 17.79 27.68
CA CYS A 166 33.78 17.86 28.84
C CYS A 166 32.54 16.97 28.67
N PHE A 167 31.97 16.91 27.46
CA PHE A 167 30.87 15.98 27.16
C PHE A 167 31.31 14.53 27.34
N ILE A 168 32.46 14.15 26.78
CA ILE A 168 33.02 12.79 26.87
C ILE A 168 33.31 12.38 28.32
N LYS A 169 33.78 13.30 29.17
CA LYS A 169 33.99 13.01 30.60
C LYS A 169 32.68 12.84 31.38
N LYS A 170 31.68 13.68 31.12
CA LYS A 170 30.40 13.70 31.84
C LYS A 170 29.45 12.56 31.43
N TYR A 171 29.48 12.15 30.17
CA TYR A 171 28.52 11.20 29.59
C TYR A 171 29.16 9.94 28.96
N GLY A 172 30.49 9.78 29.01
CA GLY A 172 31.18 8.63 28.44
C GLY A 172 31.14 7.38 29.32
N SER A 173 30.64 6.27 28.77
CA SER A 173 30.49 5.00 29.48
C SER A 173 31.84 4.40 29.94
N SER A 174 31.92 4.02 31.21
CA SER A 174 33.14 3.46 31.83
C SER A 174 32.95 2.00 32.25
N THR A 175 33.53 1.07 31.49
CA THR A 175 33.49 -0.37 31.79
C THR A 175 34.80 -0.88 32.37
N SER A 176 35.04 -0.63 33.67
CA SER A 176 35.77 -1.52 34.61
C SER A 176 36.10 -0.77 35.92
N PRO A 177 35.59 -1.23 37.08
CA PRO A 177 36.00 -0.75 38.39
C PRO A 177 36.94 -1.72 39.13
N ASP A 178 37.97 -2.29 38.47
CA ASP A 178 39.00 -3.09 39.16
C ASP A 178 40.38 -3.09 38.45
N ALA A 179 41.19 -2.06 38.71
CA ALA A 179 42.65 -2.09 38.54
C ALA A 179 43.31 -0.96 39.36
N GLY A 180 44.32 -1.32 40.16
CA GLY A 180 44.96 -0.40 41.10
C GLY A 180 45.78 0.74 40.47
N SER A 181 46.10 1.72 41.31
CA SER A 181 46.99 2.85 41.07
C SER A 181 48.22 2.55 40.20
N ASN A 182 48.30 3.16 39.00
CA ASN A 182 49.48 3.80 38.38
C ASN A 182 49.35 3.97 36.84
N PHE A 183 48.37 4.75 36.35
CA PHE A 183 48.31 5.15 34.93
C PHE A 183 47.89 6.62 34.75
N ALA A 184 48.80 7.53 35.14
CA ALA A 184 48.65 8.98 34.99
C ALA A 184 49.42 9.52 33.77
N SER A 185 49.29 8.88 32.60
CA SER A 185 49.88 9.38 31.34
C SER A 185 49.25 8.88 30.03
N SER A 186 48.29 7.94 30.04
CA SER A 186 47.74 7.31 28.82
C SER A 186 46.29 7.70 28.47
N LYS A 187 45.60 8.52 29.30
CA LYS A 187 44.18 8.85 29.06
C LYS A 187 43.91 9.79 27.88
N ASP A 188 44.92 10.49 27.36
CA ASP A 188 44.75 11.52 26.31
C ASP A 188 44.98 11.05 24.87
N SER A 189 45.28 9.76 24.63
CA SER A 189 45.67 9.23 23.31
C SER A 189 44.65 8.31 22.62
N LEU A 190 43.51 8.00 23.25
CA LEU A 190 42.69 6.85 22.87
C LEU A 190 41.30 7.14 22.30
N VAL A 191 40.83 8.39 22.30
CA VAL A 191 39.39 8.67 22.13
C VAL A 191 38.93 8.66 20.66
N LEU A 192 39.56 9.41 19.74
CA LEU A 192 39.14 9.48 18.32
C LEU A 192 40.34 9.54 17.37
N GLY A 193 40.73 8.38 16.83
CA GLY A 193 41.84 8.23 15.88
C GLY A 193 41.45 8.53 14.42
N GLN A 194 42.46 8.80 13.58
CA GLN A 194 42.29 9.26 12.20
C GLN A 194 41.51 8.29 11.29
N LYS A 195 41.52 6.98 11.59
CA LYS A 195 40.68 5.94 10.92
C LYS A 195 39.17 6.20 11.05
N CYS A 196 38.71 6.69 12.21
CA CYS A 196 37.29 6.84 12.52
C CYS A 196 36.53 7.72 11.50
N GLN A 197 37.18 8.76 10.96
CA GLN A 197 36.61 9.61 9.91
C GLN A 197 36.39 8.85 8.59
N GLU A 198 37.34 7.99 8.19
CA GLU A 198 37.26 7.20 6.97
C GLU A 198 36.18 6.10 7.10
N ASP A 199 36.10 5.46 8.27
CA ASP A 199 35.10 4.43 8.59
C ASP A 199 33.67 5.00 8.57
N ILE A 200 33.43 6.15 9.21
CA ILE A 200 32.12 6.84 9.18
C ILE A 200 31.76 7.26 7.75
N THR A 201 32.71 7.79 6.97
CA THR A 201 32.49 8.18 5.57
C THR A 201 32.08 6.97 4.73
N ALA A 202 32.83 5.87 4.81
CA ALA A 202 32.59 4.65 4.04
C ALA A 202 31.22 4.04 4.37
N PHE A 203 30.87 4.00 5.65
CA PHE A 203 29.57 3.49 6.10
C PHE A 203 28.39 4.36 5.64
N CYS A 204 28.45 5.67 5.89
CA CYS A 204 27.37 6.60 5.52
C CYS A 204 27.23 6.78 4.00
N SER A 205 28.23 6.37 3.22
CA SER A 205 28.14 6.33 1.74
C SER A 205 27.25 5.21 1.20
N GLN A 206 26.99 4.16 1.99
CA GLN A 206 26.21 2.98 1.56
C GLN A 206 24.94 2.73 2.39
N THR A 207 24.77 3.46 3.50
CA THR A 207 23.70 3.22 4.48
C THR A 207 22.96 4.53 4.80
N PRO A 208 21.61 4.54 4.73
CA PRO A 208 20.81 5.63 5.27
C PRO A 208 21.09 5.90 6.75
N TYR A 209 21.15 7.17 7.15
CA TYR A 209 21.43 7.58 8.53
C TYR A 209 20.42 8.61 9.06
N CYS A 210 20.34 8.70 10.39
CA CYS A 210 19.62 9.72 11.14
C CYS A 210 20.62 10.69 11.78
N LEU A 211 20.33 11.99 11.71
CA LEU A 211 21.12 13.07 12.33
C LEU A 211 20.35 13.66 13.51
N TYR A 212 21.01 13.82 14.66
CA TYR A 212 20.41 14.30 15.91
C TYR A 212 21.15 15.54 16.41
N LEU A 213 20.42 16.59 16.75
CA LEU A 213 20.96 17.76 17.43
C LEU A 213 20.24 17.96 18.77
N TYR A 214 20.95 17.70 19.87
CA TYR A 214 20.49 17.96 21.24
C TYR A 214 21.02 19.30 21.75
N HIS A 215 20.16 20.30 21.86
CA HIS A 215 20.48 21.65 22.32
C HIS A 215 20.45 21.75 23.86
N GLY A 216 21.15 22.75 24.41
CA GLY A 216 21.12 23.06 25.84
C GLY A 216 21.71 21.98 26.76
N VAL A 217 22.57 21.11 26.25
CA VAL A 217 23.21 20.02 27.03
C VAL A 217 24.25 20.60 27.98
N GLU A 218 24.09 20.32 29.27
CA GLU A 218 24.99 20.80 30.33
C GLU A 218 26.29 20.00 30.38
N LEU A 219 27.42 20.70 30.44
CA LEU A 219 28.76 20.15 30.59
C LEU A 219 29.20 20.13 32.07
N GLU A 220 30.49 19.89 32.37
CA GLU A 220 31.01 19.79 33.74
C GLU A 220 31.01 21.14 34.50
N ASP A 221 31.00 22.27 33.79
CA ASP A 221 31.14 23.64 34.34
C ASP A 221 29.87 24.51 34.18
N GLU A 222 28.66 23.93 34.25
CA GLU A 222 27.34 24.56 33.97
C GLU A 222 27.15 25.15 32.54
N ASN A 223 28.22 25.24 31.74
CA ASN A 223 28.17 25.63 30.34
C ASN A 223 27.25 24.70 29.53
N LYS A 224 26.36 25.30 28.73
CA LYS A 224 25.48 24.60 27.79
C LYS A 224 26.11 24.53 26.40
N ALA A 225 25.77 23.49 25.64
CA ALA A 225 26.20 23.30 24.26
C ALA A 225 25.16 22.51 23.45
N SER A 226 25.32 22.47 22.13
CA SER A 226 24.47 21.68 21.24
C SER A 226 25.24 20.46 20.70
N VAL A 227 24.82 19.25 21.06
CA VAL A 227 25.52 17.99 20.73
C VAL A 227 24.97 17.42 19.43
N LEU A 228 25.86 17.17 18.46
CA LEU A 228 25.53 16.62 17.15
C LEU A 228 25.92 15.14 17.07
N LEU A 229 24.94 14.25 16.94
CA LEU A 229 25.12 12.81 16.82
C LEU A 229 24.64 12.27 15.46
N LEU A 230 25.26 11.20 15.00
CA LEU A 230 24.84 10.41 13.84
C LEU A 230 24.45 9.00 14.32
N GLY A 231 23.27 8.54 13.94
CA GLY A 231 22.75 7.22 14.27
C GLY A 231 22.35 6.41 13.04
N PHE A 232 22.56 5.10 13.07
CA PHE A 232 22.30 4.20 11.95
C PHE A 232 22.07 2.76 12.39
N PHE A 233 21.42 1.98 11.51
CA PHE A 233 21.29 0.53 11.68
C PHE A 233 22.49 -0.21 11.08
N ASP A 234 23.26 -0.88 11.92
CA ASP A 234 24.38 -1.74 11.51
C ASP A 234 23.86 -3.12 11.08
N LYS A 235 23.95 -3.40 9.78
CA LYS A 235 23.52 -4.66 9.14
C LYS A 235 24.38 -5.87 9.55
N VAL A 236 25.59 -5.65 10.10
CA VAL A 236 26.51 -6.71 10.53
C VAL A 236 26.15 -7.20 11.92
N THR A 237 25.98 -6.29 12.89
CA THR A 237 25.55 -6.65 14.25
C THR A 237 24.04 -6.84 14.39
N GLY A 238 23.23 -6.14 13.59
CA GLY A 238 21.77 -6.11 13.71
C GLY A 238 21.27 -5.09 14.73
N GLU A 239 22.03 -4.02 14.97
CA GLU A 239 21.79 -3.08 16.07
C GLU A 239 21.85 -1.62 15.59
N ASN A 240 21.11 -0.75 16.27
CA ASN A 240 21.25 0.70 16.08
C ASN A 240 22.46 1.22 16.85
N LYS A 241 23.36 1.92 16.17
CA LYS A 241 24.59 2.48 16.73
C LYS A 241 24.59 4.00 16.60
N PHE A 242 25.11 4.67 17.63
CA PHE A 242 25.28 6.12 17.68
C PHE A 242 26.77 6.50 17.63
N ARG A 243 27.07 7.65 17.04
CA ARG A 243 28.41 8.24 16.94
C ARG A 243 28.32 9.74 17.19
N LEU A 244 29.19 10.26 18.06
CA LEU A 244 29.38 11.69 18.25
C LEU A 244 30.09 12.28 17.03
N LEU A 245 29.50 13.30 16.41
CA LEU A 245 30.15 14.08 15.36
C LEU A 245 30.86 15.30 15.95
N ASP A 246 30.17 16.11 16.76
CA ASP A 246 30.77 17.25 17.48
C ASP A 246 29.88 17.78 18.61
N VAL A 247 30.43 18.70 19.41
CA VAL A 247 29.71 19.51 20.40
C VAL A 247 29.84 20.98 20.01
N LEU A 248 28.76 21.54 19.48
CA LEU A 248 28.68 22.88 18.90
C LEU A 248 28.42 23.94 19.99
N GLN A 249 29.21 25.00 19.98
CA GLN A 249 28.99 26.24 20.72
C GLN A 249 29.09 27.42 19.74
N PRO A 250 28.02 27.72 18.98
CA PRO A 250 28.03 28.82 18.02
C PRO A 250 28.06 30.18 18.74
N GLU A 251 28.64 31.19 18.10
CA GLU A 251 28.67 32.57 18.65
C GLU A 251 27.26 33.21 18.69
N GLU A 252 26.36 32.76 17.81
CA GLU A 252 24.94 33.14 17.78
C GLU A 252 24.06 31.89 17.81
N GLU A 253 23.10 31.81 18.73
CA GLU A 253 22.13 30.70 18.83
C GLU A 253 20.95 30.87 17.85
N THR A 254 21.24 31.12 16.57
CA THR A 254 20.24 31.22 15.51
C THR A 254 20.11 29.92 14.71
N ALA A 255 18.93 29.66 14.14
CA ALA A 255 18.71 28.49 13.30
C ALA A 255 19.67 28.45 12.08
N ASP A 256 19.94 29.61 11.46
CA ASP A 256 20.87 29.74 10.34
C ASP A 256 22.32 29.42 10.73
N ALA A 257 22.79 29.91 11.88
CA ALA A 257 24.14 29.63 12.38
C ALA A 257 24.32 28.12 12.66
N ILE A 258 23.35 27.52 13.36
CA ILE A 258 23.37 26.07 13.65
C ILE A 258 23.26 25.24 12.37
N CYS A 259 22.41 25.62 11.42
CA CYS A 259 22.31 24.95 10.12
C CYS A 259 23.65 25.03 9.36
N THR A 260 24.31 26.18 9.39
CA THR A 260 25.64 26.38 8.79
C THR A 260 26.67 25.44 9.42
N CYS A 261 26.75 25.39 10.76
CA CYS A 261 27.63 24.45 11.47
C CYS A 261 27.35 23.00 11.07
N ILE A 262 26.09 22.54 11.03
CA ILE A 262 25.73 21.18 10.60
C ILE A 262 26.26 20.89 9.19
N VAL A 263 26.03 21.79 8.24
CA VAL A 263 26.45 21.63 6.84
C VAL A 263 27.97 21.61 6.71
N GLU A 264 28.70 22.45 7.45
CA GLU A 264 30.15 22.43 7.50
C GLU A 264 30.70 21.12 8.08
N MET A 265 30.10 20.60 9.16
CA MET A 265 30.52 19.34 9.77
C MET A 265 30.28 18.15 8.83
N LEU A 266 29.11 18.07 8.18
CA LEU A 266 28.84 17.02 7.17
C LEU A 266 29.82 17.07 6.00
N LYS A 267 30.11 18.27 5.47
CA LYS A 267 31.15 18.46 4.43
C LYS A 267 32.53 18.01 4.90
N LYS A 268 32.90 18.37 6.14
CA LYS A 268 34.22 18.06 6.71
C LYS A 268 34.44 16.57 6.90
N PHE A 269 33.44 15.88 7.44
CA PHE A 269 33.43 14.42 7.59
C PHE A 269 33.11 13.69 6.28
N ARG A 270 32.93 14.39 5.15
CA ARG A 270 32.55 13.83 3.84
C ARG A 270 31.28 12.97 3.87
N ILE A 271 30.40 13.21 4.85
CA ILE A 271 29.17 12.44 5.03
C ILE A 271 28.17 12.89 3.94
N PRO A 272 27.70 11.97 3.08
CA PRO A 272 26.90 12.36 1.92
C PRO A 272 25.45 12.65 2.31
N LEU A 273 25.04 13.91 2.14
CA LEU A 273 23.69 14.40 2.48
C LEU A 273 22.58 13.58 1.80
N MET A 274 22.81 13.08 0.57
CA MET A 274 21.88 12.21 -0.16
C MET A 274 21.46 10.95 0.61
N ASN A 275 22.22 10.50 1.63
CA ASN A 275 21.87 9.36 2.48
C ASN A 275 21.27 9.76 3.85
N MET A 276 21.13 11.06 4.16
CA MET A 276 20.42 11.54 5.35
C MET A 276 18.91 11.23 5.22
N ALA A 277 18.41 10.22 5.92
CA ALA A 277 17.00 9.84 5.85
C ALA A 277 16.14 10.67 6.83
N ILE A 278 16.66 10.86 8.04
CA ILE A 278 15.90 11.39 9.18
C ILE A 278 16.72 12.49 9.87
N PHE A 279 16.04 13.53 10.35
CA PHE A 279 16.59 14.57 11.21
C PHE A 279 15.75 14.72 12.49
N TYR A 280 16.41 14.86 13.63
CA TYR A 280 15.79 15.18 14.92
C TYR A 280 16.53 16.35 15.59
N SER A 281 15.76 17.24 16.22
CA SER A 281 16.29 18.22 17.16
C SER A 281 15.23 18.70 18.15
N ASP A 282 15.69 19.04 19.35
CA ASP A 282 14.97 19.77 20.41
C ASP A 282 15.29 21.28 20.42
N PHE A 283 15.97 21.80 19.39
CA PHE A 283 16.25 23.22 19.25
C PHE A 283 14.93 24.05 19.16
N PRO A 284 14.82 25.20 19.86
CA PRO A 284 13.56 25.97 19.92
C PRO A 284 12.99 26.41 18.56
N ASP A 285 13.86 26.82 17.63
CA ASP A 285 13.49 27.12 16.23
C ASP A 285 13.91 25.98 15.28
N HIS A 286 13.35 24.79 15.54
CA HIS A 286 13.55 23.64 14.68
C HIS A 286 12.89 23.78 13.30
N GLU A 287 11.88 24.65 13.14
CA GLU A 287 11.25 24.91 11.84
C GLU A 287 12.18 25.70 10.92
N GLY A 288 12.82 26.76 11.41
CA GLY A 288 13.88 27.47 10.68
C GLY A 288 15.00 26.53 10.27
N LEU A 289 15.52 25.74 11.23
CA LEU A 289 16.59 24.76 11.01
C LEU A 289 16.19 23.68 9.98
N LEU A 290 14.96 23.17 10.07
CA LEU A 290 14.44 22.18 9.13
C LEU A 290 14.21 22.76 7.74
N SER A 291 13.83 24.04 7.62
CA SER A 291 13.68 24.71 6.33
C SER A 291 15.03 24.78 5.59
N GLY A 292 16.10 25.15 6.29
CA GLY A 292 17.47 25.15 5.75
C GLY A 292 17.94 23.77 5.30
N LEU A 293 17.70 22.73 6.10
CA LEU A 293 18.05 21.36 5.72
C LEU A 293 17.20 20.81 4.56
N LYS A 294 15.90 21.13 4.49
CA LYS A 294 15.01 20.71 3.40
C LYS A 294 15.33 21.39 2.06
N LEU A 295 15.90 22.60 2.07
CA LEU A 295 16.42 23.24 0.85
C LEU A 295 17.60 22.46 0.24
N LEU A 296 18.36 21.74 1.07
CA LEU A 296 19.49 20.90 0.64
C LEU A 296 19.07 19.45 0.34
N LYS A 297 18.06 18.93 1.06
CA LYS A 297 17.43 17.63 0.79
C LYS A 297 15.92 17.65 1.11
N PRO A 298 15.03 17.79 0.10
CA PRO A 298 13.58 17.90 0.32
C PRO A 298 12.93 16.67 0.97
N GLU A 299 13.49 15.48 0.77
CA GLU A 299 12.94 14.21 1.24
C GLU A 299 13.27 13.89 2.71
N THR A 300 13.99 14.78 3.42
CA THR A 300 14.34 14.55 4.83
C THR A 300 13.09 14.46 5.71
N VAL A 301 12.93 13.31 6.37
CA VAL A 301 11.93 13.10 7.41
C VAL A 301 12.35 13.84 8.68
N SER A 302 11.51 14.73 9.19
CA SER A 302 11.76 15.39 10.48
C SER A 302 11.01 14.70 11.60
N LEU A 303 11.72 14.38 12.68
CA LEU A 303 11.14 13.99 13.97
C LEU A 303 11.13 15.16 14.97
N CYS A 304 11.52 16.37 14.54
CA CYS A 304 11.37 17.59 15.33
C CYS A 304 9.88 17.83 15.65
N GLY A 305 9.60 18.46 16.79
CA GLY A 305 8.24 18.77 17.21
C GLY A 305 7.48 17.62 17.88
N LEU A 306 8.01 16.39 17.89
CA LEU A 306 7.37 15.26 18.60
C LEU A 306 7.47 15.38 20.13
N THR A 307 8.61 15.86 20.63
CA THR A 307 8.92 15.92 22.07
C THR A 307 8.23 17.05 22.82
N ASP A 308 7.86 18.14 22.13
CA ASP A 308 7.07 19.25 22.67
C ASP A 308 5.61 19.27 22.15
N MET A 309 5.20 18.26 21.36
CA MET A 309 3.87 18.16 20.76
C MET A 309 2.77 18.26 21.82
N ALA A 310 2.82 17.45 22.88
CA ALA A 310 1.76 17.39 23.87
C ALA A 310 1.59 18.73 24.61
N GLY A 311 2.70 19.39 24.98
CA GLY A 311 2.71 20.73 25.57
C GLY A 311 2.03 21.77 24.66
N ARG A 312 2.50 21.92 23.42
CA ARG A 312 1.94 22.93 22.50
C ARG A 312 0.50 22.65 22.08
N VAL A 313 0.15 21.38 21.85
CA VAL A 313 -1.22 20.98 21.51
C VAL A 313 -2.18 21.24 22.66
N CYS A 314 -1.78 20.91 23.91
CA CYS A 314 -2.53 21.24 25.12
C CYS A 314 -2.76 22.74 25.24
N HIS A 315 -1.69 23.54 25.15
CA HIS A 315 -1.75 25.00 25.19
C HIS A 315 -2.74 25.57 24.17
N SER A 316 -2.55 25.24 22.88
CA SER A 316 -3.44 25.72 21.80
C SER A 316 -4.89 25.30 22.01
N GLY A 317 -5.14 24.06 22.43
CA GLY A 317 -6.49 23.56 22.72
C GLY A 317 -7.16 24.33 23.86
N VAL A 318 -6.46 24.45 25.01
CA VAL A 318 -6.96 25.13 26.21
C VAL A 318 -7.23 26.61 25.94
N GLU A 319 -6.32 27.35 25.28
CA GLU A 319 -6.54 28.78 24.99
C GLU A 319 -7.75 29.05 24.08
N ASN A 320 -8.10 28.12 23.18
CA ASN A 320 -9.27 28.23 22.30
C ASN A 320 -10.61 27.87 22.97
N MET A 321 -10.63 27.60 24.28
CA MET A 321 -11.85 27.46 25.09
C MET A 321 -12.27 28.79 25.72
N GLU A 322 -13.58 29.01 25.81
CA GLU A 322 -14.16 30.27 26.30
C GLU A 322 -13.84 30.60 27.76
N PHE A 323 -13.74 29.58 28.62
CA PHE A 323 -13.49 29.72 30.06
C PHE A 323 -12.01 29.59 30.45
N SER A 324 -11.11 29.50 29.46
CA SER A 324 -9.67 29.25 29.66
C SER A 324 -9.02 30.24 30.64
N GLY A 325 -9.19 31.54 30.42
CA GLY A 325 -8.67 32.59 31.30
C GLY A 325 -9.22 32.55 32.73
N LEU A 326 -10.49 32.18 32.92
CA LEU A 326 -11.11 32.05 34.25
C LEU A 326 -10.60 30.82 34.99
N ILE A 327 -10.42 29.69 34.30
CA ILE A 327 -9.87 28.46 34.88
C ILE A 327 -8.42 28.68 35.30
N LEU A 328 -7.61 29.32 34.46
CA LEU A 328 -6.20 29.61 34.77
C LEU A 328 -6.06 30.61 35.92
N ASN A 329 -6.92 31.63 35.98
CA ASN A 329 -6.97 32.55 37.10
C ASN A 329 -7.37 31.80 38.39
N LEU A 330 -8.41 30.95 38.34
CA LEU A 330 -8.87 30.17 39.48
C LEU A 330 -7.76 29.24 40.03
N ILE A 331 -7.05 28.52 39.16
CA ILE A 331 -5.88 27.70 39.54
C ILE A 331 -4.82 28.59 40.22
N THR A 332 -4.49 29.73 39.60
CA THR A 332 -3.45 30.64 40.10
C THR A 332 -3.80 31.19 41.48
N GLU A 333 -5.04 31.63 41.71
CA GLU A 333 -5.48 32.14 43.02
C GLU A 333 -5.54 31.03 44.08
N ILE A 334 -6.04 29.83 43.75
CA ILE A 334 -6.06 28.69 44.67
C ILE A 334 -4.64 28.36 45.16
N TYR A 335 -3.66 28.27 44.26
CA TYR A 335 -2.29 27.91 44.63
C TYR A 335 -1.54 29.01 45.40
N LYS A 336 -1.93 30.30 45.30
CA LYS A 336 -1.40 31.35 46.22
C LYS A 336 -1.74 31.07 47.68
N HIS A 337 -2.90 30.45 47.94
CA HIS A 337 -3.34 30.09 49.28
C HIS A 337 -2.83 28.72 49.75
N PHE A 338 -2.09 27.96 48.92
CA PHE A 338 -1.58 26.63 49.25
C PHE A 338 -0.83 26.56 50.60
N PRO A 339 0.06 27.52 50.98
CA PRO A 339 0.73 27.50 52.29
C PRO A 339 -0.19 27.71 53.50
N THR A 340 -1.46 28.08 53.27
CA THR A 340 -2.47 28.35 54.32
C THR A 340 -3.55 27.26 54.40
N PHE A 341 -3.51 26.25 53.53
CA PHE A 341 -4.47 25.15 53.53
C PHE A 341 -4.30 24.23 54.75
N PRO A 342 -5.37 23.55 55.23
CA PRO A 342 -5.25 22.47 56.20
C PRO A 342 -4.44 21.29 55.66
N ASP A 343 -3.75 20.54 56.54
CA ASP A 343 -2.90 19.40 56.17
C ASP A 343 -3.56 18.40 55.20
N ALA A 344 -4.85 18.12 55.38
CA ALA A 344 -5.60 17.22 54.49
C ALA A 344 -5.72 17.76 53.06
N LEU A 345 -5.94 19.07 52.91
CA LEU A 345 -6.06 19.74 51.62
C LEU A 345 -4.68 19.97 50.97
N GLN A 346 -3.64 20.26 51.77
CA GLN A 346 -2.26 20.26 51.30
C GLN A 346 -1.86 18.88 50.75
N THR A 347 -2.22 17.80 51.44
CA THR A 347 -1.94 16.41 50.99
C THR A 347 -2.66 16.09 49.67
N LEU A 348 -3.89 16.57 49.47
CA LEU A 348 -4.64 16.35 48.22
C LEU A 348 -4.09 17.15 47.02
N LEU A 349 -3.53 18.33 47.28
CA LEU A 349 -3.03 19.27 46.25
C LEU A 349 -1.50 19.31 46.14
N GLU A 350 -0.81 18.37 46.79
CA GLU A 350 0.63 18.32 47.12
C GLU A 350 1.58 18.85 46.03
N ASP A 351 2.65 19.52 46.46
CA ASP A 351 3.33 20.54 45.67
C ASP A 351 3.95 20.05 44.34
N VAL A 352 3.92 20.94 43.35
CA VAL A 352 4.71 20.85 42.12
C VAL A 352 5.12 22.27 41.77
N ASP A 353 6.39 22.51 41.47
CA ASP A 353 6.99 23.84 41.31
C ASP A 353 6.15 24.79 40.40
N CYS A 354 5.27 25.57 41.03
CA CYS A 354 4.28 26.42 40.38
C CYS A 354 4.80 27.86 40.16
N SER A 355 6.12 28.04 40.12
CA SER A 355 6.77 29.35 40.03
C SER A 355 6.40 30.17 38.77
N ASN A 356 5.85 29.56 37.71
CA ASN A 356 5.26 30.28 36.58
C ASN A 356 4.13 29.49 35.86
N PHE A 357 2.88 29.67 36.29
CA PHE A 357 1.68 29.04 35.69
C PHE A 357 1.51 29.23 34.18
N ARG A 358 1.98 30.35 33.61
CA ARG A 358 1.83 30.60 32.17
C ARG A 358 2.77 29.72 31.34
N ASN A 359 3.94 29.39 31.88
CA ASN A 359 4.89 28.47 31.24
C ASN A 359 4.45 27.01 31.38
N ILE A 360 3.77 26.62 32.48
CA ILE A 360 3.27 25.25 32.70
C ILE A 360 2.39 24.78 31.52
N LEU A 361 1.49 25.62 31.02
CA LEU A 361 0.67 25.29 29.85
C LEU A 361 1.51 25.02 28.58
N THR A 362 2.51 25.86 28.33
CA THR A 362 3.29 25.83 27.07
C THR A 362 4.27 24.67 26.99
N SER A 363 4.69 24.09 28.13
CA SER A 363 5.77 23.09 28.17
C SER A 363 5.51 21.86 29.06
N GLN A 364 4.45 21.82 29.88
CA GLN A 364 4.22 20.75 30.86
C GLN A 364 2.75 20.29 30.92
N CYS A 365 2.24 19.72 29.81
CA CYS A 365 0.87 19.20 29.70
C CYS A 365 0.51 18.20 30.82
N SER A 366 1.41 17.27 31.13
CA SER A 366 1.25 16.26 32.19
C SER A 366 1.13 16.87 33.60
N LEU A 367 1.80 17.98 33.88
CA LEU A 367 1.61 18.74 35.11
C LEU A 367 0.23 19.40 35.12
N PHE A 368 -0.11 20.17 34.07
CA PHE A 368 -1.38 20.90 34.03
C PHE A 368 -2.59 19.99 34.25
N TRP A 369 -2.62 18.82 33.60
CA TRP A 369 -3.67 17.82 33.80
C TRP A 369 -3.68 17.24 35.23
N ARG A 370 -2.51 16.99 35.85
CA ARG A 370 -2.44 16.51 37.24
C ARG A 370 -3.01 17.52 38.24
N ILE A 371 -2.81 18.82 38.00
CA ILE A 371 -3.43 19.90 38.77
C ILE A 371 -4.95 19.87 38.60
N ILE A 372 -5.44 19.82 37.35
CA ILE A 372 -6.87 19.71 37.02
C ILE A 372 -7.53 18.49 37.69
N GLN A 373 -6.88 17.33 37.68
CA GLN A 373 -7.38 16.13 38.37
C GLN A 373 -7.46 16.31 39.89
N ARG A 374 -6.40 16.82 40.52
CA ARG A 374 -6.38 17.02 41.98
C ARG A 374 -7.40 18.05 42.45
N MET A 375 -7.55 19.15 41.72
CA MET A 375 -8.63 20.13 41.96
C MET A 375 -10.03 19.55 41.77
N THR A 376 -10.20 18.64 40.80
CA THR A 376 -11.48 17.94 40.59
C THR A 376 -11.83 17.03 41.77
N LEU A 377 -10.83 16.34 42.35
CA LEU A 377 -11.00 15.50 43.53
C LEU A 377 -11.28 16.33 44.81
N ALA A 378 -10.56 17.42 45.00
CA ALA A 378 -10.67 18.31 46.16
C ALA A 378 -11.76 19.40 46.04
N TRP A 379 -12.63 19.35 45.02
CA TRP A 379 -13.51 20.49 44.68
C TRP A 379 -14.42 20.91 45.83
N SER A 380 -15.02 19.95 46.53
CA SER A 380 -15.92 20.21 47.66
C SER A 380 -15.18 20.81 48.85
N ASP A 381 -13.98 20.31 49.15
CA ASP A 381 -13.13 20.78 50.25
C ASP A 381 -12.61 22.20 49.99
N LEU A 382 -12.30 22.51 48.72
CA LEU A 382 -11.95 23.85 48.25
C LEU A 382 -13.13 24.83 48.40
N GLU A 383 -14.33 24.42 47.99
CA GLU A 383 -15.54 25.25 48.10
C GLU A 383 -15.88 25.56 49.58
N GLU A 384 -15.76 24.57 50.47
CA GLU A 384 -15.93 24.76 51.93
C GLU A 384 -14.84 25.67 52.53
N TYR A 385 -13.57 25.43 52.19
CA TYR A 385 -12.45 26.23 52.70
C TYR A 385 -12.57 27.71 52.29
N PHE A 386 -12.71 28.00 50.99
CA PHE A 386 -12.80 29.38 50.51
C PHE A 386 -14.11 30.07 50.93
N GLY A 387 -15.19 29.33 51.13
CA GLY A 387 -16.44 29.85 51.71
C GLY A 387 -16.31 30.34 53.16
N SER A 388 -15.29 29.88 53.90
CA SER A 388 -15.02 30.27 55.29
C SER A 388 -14.15 31.54 55.44
N LEU A 389 -13.55 32.03 54.34
CA LEU A 389 -12.59 33.13 54.34
C LEU A 389 -13.23 34.52 54.19
N ASP A 390 -12.37 35.55 54.22
CA ASP A 390 -12.71 36.96 54.09
C ASP A 390 -12.90 37.40 52.61
N ALA A 391 -12.69 38.68 52.30
CA ALA A 391 -13.13 39.27 51.03
C ALA A 391 -12.49 38.63 49.79
N ASP A 392 -11.20 38.29 49.86
CA ASP A 392 -10.46 37.73 48.72
C ASP A 392 -10.85 36.25 48.50
N GLY A 393 -11.01 35.48 49.58
CA GLY A 393 -11.47 34.09 49.51
C GLY A 393 -12.90 33.95 48.96
N LYS A 394 -13.77 34.95 49.17
CA LYS A 394 -15.15 34.94 48.65
C LYS A 394 -15.24 35.01 47.13
N GLU A 395 -14.30 35.67 46.44
CA GLU A 395 -14.31 35.68 44.97
C GLU A 395 -13.83 34.34 44.41
N ILE A 396 -12.87 33.67 45.06
CA ILE A 396 -12.45 32.31 44.73
C ILE A 396 -13.61 31.32 44.94
N CYS A 397 -14.31 31.43 46.07
CA CYS A 397 -15.53 30.65 46.34
C CYS A 397 -16.61 30.89 45.28
N ARG A 398 -16.83 32.14 44.85
CA ARG A 398 -17.79 32.48 43.79
C ARG A 398 -17.48 31.81 42.45
N LEU A 399 -16.20 31.62 42.13
CA LEU A 399 -15.75 30.90 40.93
C LEU A 399 -15.86 29.37 41.08
N LEU A 400 -15.59 28.82 42.28
CA LEU A 400 -15.77 27.39 42.59
C LEU A 400 -17.24 26.95 42.57
N SER A 401 -18.15 27.83 42.98
CA SER A 401 -19.60 27.59 42.93
C SER A 401 -20.23 27.84 41.55
N ASP A 402 -19.48 28.32 40.54
CA ASP A 402 -20.02 28.49 39.19
C ASP A 402 -20.07 27.12 38.45
N PRO A 403 -21.26 26.59 38.13
CA PRO A 403 -21.38 25.28 37.49
C PRO A 403 -20.78 25.24 36.08
N LYS A 404 -20.64 26.40 35.40
CA LYS A 404 -20.01 26.48 34.07
C LYS A 404 -18.50 26.27 34.18
N ILE A 405 -17.86 26.85 35.19
CA ILE A 405 -16.42 26.67 35.43
C ILE A 405 -16.15 25.21 35.79
N ARG A 406 -16.92 24.65 36.74
CA ARG A 406 -16.81 23.24 37.13
C ARG A 406 -16.96 22.29 35.94
N LEU A 407 -17.97 22.50 35.08
CA LEU A 407 -18.18 21.70 33.87
C LEU A 407 -16.98 21.72 32.93
N ASN A 408 -16.38 22.89 32.67
CA ASN A 408 -15.21 22.99 31.79
C ASN A 408 -13.96 22.33 32.41
N VAL A 409 -13.77 22.39 33.74
CA VAL A 409 -12.67 21.68 34.42
C VAL A 409 -12.84 20.15 34.34
N LEU A 410 -14.07 19.65 34.55
CA LEU A 410 -14.39 18.22 34.38
C LEU A 410 -14.13 17.73 32.96
N PHE A 411 -14.47 18.54 31.94
CA PHE A 411 -14.14 18.26 30.54
C PHE A 411 -12.63 18.19 30.30
N LEU A 412 -11.86 19.19 30.77
CA LEU A 412 -10.39 19.22 30.63
C LEU A 412 -9.72 18.01 31.30
N SER A 413 -10.24 17.55 32.43
CA SER A 413 -9.76 16.34 33.11
C SER A 413 -9.86 15.09 32.25
N HIS A 414 -10.83 15.02 31.34
CA HIS A 414 -10.94 13.93 30.35
C HIS A 414 -10.14 14.23 29.09
N ALA A 415 -10.37 15.39 28.48
CA ALA A 415 -9.91 15.70 27.12
C ALA A 415 -8.39 15.83 26.99
N LEU A 416 -7.67 16.14 28.07
CA LEU A 416 -6.20 16.22 28.08
C LEU A 416 -5.49 14.89 28.39
N GLN A 417 -6.18 13.91 28.98
CA GLN A 417 -5.54 12.66 29.43
C GLN A 417 -4.69 11.97 28.33
N PRO A 418 -5.16 11.80 27.09
CA PRO A 418 -4.36 11.12 26.06
C PRO A 418 -3.05 11.85 25.72
N LEU A 419 -3.04 13.19 25.74
CA LEU A 419 -1.81 13.97 25.53
C LEU A 419 -0.82 13.78 26.68
N CYS A 420 -1.31 13.60 27.91
CA CYS A 420 -0.49 13.29 29.07
C CYS A 420 0.09 11.89 29.00
N ASP A 421 -0.71 10.88 28.63
CA ASP A 421 -0.24 9.50 28.42
C ASP A 421 0.86 9.45 27.34
N PHE A 422 0.70 10.23 26.26
CA PHE A 422 1.69 10.37 25.20
C PHE A 422 2.98 11.07 25.66
N GLN A 423 2.86 12.16 26.44
CA GLN A 423 4.02 12.81 27.06
C GLN A 423 4.77 11.85 28.00
N GLU A 424 4.05 11.07 28.81
CA GLU A 424 4.68 10.11 29.72
C GLU A 424 5.45 9.02 28.95
N ASN A 425 4.96 8.59 27.78
CA ASN A 425 5.69 7.66 26.91
C ASN A 425 6.97 8.28 26.32
N ILE A 426 6.98 9.58 26.00
CA ILE A 426 8.21 10.32 25.64
C ILE A 426 9.17 10.35 26.82
N ASP A 427 8.69 10.72 28.01
CA ASP A 427 9.50 10.86 29.22
C ASP A 427 10.08 9.52 29.71
N ARG A 428 9.35 8.41 29.50
CA ARG A 428 9.82 7.02 29.68
C ARG A 428 10.83 6.59 28.62
N GLY A 429 10.91 7.30 27.49
CA GLY A 429 11.87 7.03 26.42
C GLY A 429 11.51 5.83 25.54
N VAL A 430 10.23 5.56 25.29
CA VAL A 430 9.80 4.45 24.42
C VAL A 430 10.28 4.62 22.98
N SER A 431 10.23 3.54 22.18
CA SER A 431 10.71 3.58 20.78
C SER A 431 9.96 4.56 19.91
N VAL A 432 10.65 5.19 18.94
CA VAL A 432 9.99 6.11 17.99
C VAL A 432 8.91 5.38 17.19
N THR A 433 9.09 4.11 16.86
CA THR A 433 8.05 3.28 16.23
C THR A 433 6.80 3.15 17.10
N GLN A 434 6.93 3.14 18.43
CA GLN A 434 5.79 3.19 19.36
C GLN A 434 5.20 4.59 19.46
N LEU A 435 6.03 5.64 19.64
CA LEU A 435 5.55 7.04 19.67
C LEU A 435 4.75 7.41 18.40
N LEU A 436 5.19 6.96 17.22
CA LEU A 436 4.49 7.15 15.96
C LEU A 436 3.15 6.39 15.89
N GLN A 437 3.02 5.26 16.58
CA GLN A 437 1.75 4.54 16.73
C GLN A 437 0.83 5.25 17.74
N ASP A 438 1.35 5.68 18.89
CA ASP A 438 0.61 6.39 19.92
C ASP A 438 0.06 7.71 19.36
N ALA A 439 0.85 8.44 18.58
CA ALA A 439 0.41 9.62 17.85
C ALA A 439 -0.70 9.32 16.82
N SER A 440 -0.64 8.18 16.11
CA SER A 440 -1.74 7.72 15.26
C SER A 440 -3.01 7.39 16.06
N GLN A 441 -2.87 6.89 17.29
CA GLN A 441 -4.00 6.68 18.22
C GLN A 441 -4.58 8.00 18.72
N LEU A 442 -3.76 9.00 19.07
CA LEU A 442 -4.21 10.35 19.45
C LEU A 442 -5.08 10.98 18.36
N VAL A 443 -4.62 10.95 17.10
CA VAL A 443 -5.39 11.50 15.98
C VAL A 443 -6.75 10.80 15.83
N ARG A 444 -6.81 9.47 16.02
CA ARG A 444 -8.08 8.72 15.98
C ARG A 444 -8.99 9.02 17.17
N PHE A 445 -8.43 9.14 18.38
CA PHE A 445 -9.18 9.52 19.57
C PHE A 445 -9.84 10.88 19.34
N TYR A 446 -9.05 11.91 19.07
CA TYR A 446 -9.57 13.26 18.93
C TYR A 446 -10.51 13.43 17.73
N THR A 447 -10.25 12.80 16.59
CA THR A 447 -11.21 12.83 15.46
C THR A 447 -12.53 12.14 15.81
N ALA A 448 -12.51 11.03 16.55
CA ALA A 448 -13.73 10.35 16.99
C ALA A 448 -14.52 11.12 18.05
N SER A 449 -13.87 11.97 18.87
CA SER A 449 -14.53 12.76 19.92
C SER A 449 -15.58 13.75 19.41
N PHE A 450 -15.47 14.24 18.17
CA PHE A 450 -16.37 15.28 17.63
C PHE A 450 -16.76 15.13 16.15
N LEU A 451 -16.14 14.24 15.36
CA LEU A 451 -16.52 14.00 13.97
C LEU A 451 -17.40 12.75 13.82
N ARG A 452 -18.37 12.82 12.90
CA ARG A 452 -19.15 11.64 12.49
C ARG A 452 -18.20 10.57 11.91
N PRO A 453 -18.45 9.26 12.09
CA PRO A 453 -17.53 8.20 11.66
C PRO A 453 -17.09 8.30 10.19
N LYS A 454 -17.97 8.69 9.26
CA LYS A 454 -17.63 8.89 7.84
C LYS A 454 -16.74 10.13 7.60
N ALA A 455 -16.93 11.21 8.37
CA ALA A 455 -16.10 12.40 8.29
C ALA A 455 -14.70 12.12 8.87
N ALA A 456 -14.62 11.44 10.02
CA ALA A 456 -13.36 10.95 10.59
C ALA A 456 -12.60 10.03 9.61
N GLU A 457 -13.25 9.00 9.03
CA GLU A 457 -12.62 8.10 8.05
C GLU A 457 -12.10 8.84 6.80
N PHE A 458 -12.90 9.77 6.27
CA PHE A 458 -12.53 10.55 5.09
C PHE A 458 -11.37 11.52 5.37
N PHE A 459 -11.36 12.12 6.57
CA PHE A 459 -10.30 12.99 7.03
C PHE A 459 -8.99 12.21 7.26
N LEU A 460 -9.00 11.11 8.01
CA LEU A 460 -7.85 10.24 8.27
C LEU A 460 -7.19 9.69 6.98
N ARG A 461 -7.96 9.57 5.89
CA ARG A 461 -7.45 9.17 4.57
C ARG A 461 -6.86 10.30 3.72
N ARG A 462 -7.23 11.56 3.94
CA ARG A 462 -6.89 12.68 3.03
C ARG A 462 -6.16 13.86 3.68
N GLY A 463 -6.12 13.96 5.00
CA GLY A 463 -5.33 14.95 5.75
C GLY A 463 -5.69 16.42 5.48
N LYS A 464 -6.84 16.72 4.88
CA LYS A 464 -7.26 18.12 4.62
C LYS A 464 -7.93 18.72 5.84
N THR A 465 -7.23 19.63 6.53
CA THR A 465 -7.71 20.35 7.72
C THR A 465 -9.03 21.09 7.50
N SER A 466 -9.27 21.60 6.28
CA SER A 466 -10.54 22.27 5.91
C SER A 466 -11.79 21.39 6.00
N LEU A 467 -11.65 20.06 6.08
CA LEU A 467 -12.77 19.14 6.27
C LEU A 467 -13.20 18.99 7.73
N ILE A 468 -12.31 19.33 8.67
CA ILE A 468 -12.59 19.29 10.12
C ILE A 468 -13.43 20.51 10.51
N GLN A 469 -13.22 21.64 9.84
CA GLN A 469 -13.88 22.91 10.12
C GLN A 469 -15.33 22.98 9.58
N ASP A 470 -15.78 21.97 8.82
CA ASP A 470 -17.15 21.90 8.28
C ASP A 470 -18.13 21.35 9.35
N PRO A 471 -19.11 22.16 9.82
CA PRO A 471 -20.10 21.71 10.81
C PRO A 471 -20.94 20.50 10.36
N VAL A 472 -21.06 20.25 9.06
CA VAL A 472 -21.77 19.07 8.52
C VAL A 472 -21.05 17.77 8.90
N GLY A 473 -19.74 17.82 9.12
CA GLY A 473 -18.92 16.70 9.57
C GLY A 473 -19.03 16.38 11.06
N HIS A 474 -19.54 17.30 11.88
CA HIS A 474 -19.53 17.21 13.35
C HIS A 474 -20.64 16.29 13.90
N LEU A 475 -20.38 15.69 15.05
CA LEU A 475 -21.36 14.96 15.85
C LEU A 475 -22.46 15.92 16.34
N PRO A 476 -23.72 15.45 16.44
CA PRO A 476 -24.83 16.26 16.94
C PRO A 476 -24.69 16.56 18.44
N ARG A 477 -25.52 17.50 18.93
CA ARG A 477 -25.58 17.90 20.33
C ARG A 477 -25.87 16.70 21.24
N GLY A 478 -25.00 16.50 22.23
CA GLY A 478 -25.06 15.37 23.17
C GLY A 478 -24.32 14.10 22.73
N GLU A 479 -23.83 14.02 21.49
CA GLU A 479 -22.98 12.90 21.02
C GLU A 479 -21.48 13.25 20.98
N VAL A 480 -21.10 14.53 21.12
CA VAL A 480 -19.70 14.94 21.28
C VAL A 480 -19.18 14.39 22.61
N GLU A 481 -18.03 13.72 22.59
CA GLU A 481 -17.42 13.15 23.79
C GLU A 481 -17.00 14.26 24.77
N VAL A 482 -17.33 14.09 26.05
CA VAL A 482 -17.00 15.06 27.12
C VAL A 482 -16.37 14.40 28.34
N GLY A 483 -16.30 13.07 28.36
CA GLY A 483 -15.88 12.31 29.52
C GLY A 483 -16.99 12.11 30.54
N LYS A 484 -16.94 10.95 31.20
CA LYS A 484 -17.99 10.50 32.13
C LYS A 484 -18.33 11.53 33.22
N GLN A 485 -17.33 12.15 33.86
CA GLN A 485 -17.59 13.07 34.98
C GLN A 485 -18.32 14.36 34.53
N ALA A 486 -18.01 14.89 33.35
CA ALA A 486 -18.71 16.03 32.78
C ALA A 486 -20.14 15.64 32.33
N ALA A 487 -20.31 14.45 31.75
CA ALA A 487 -21.63 13.93 31.37
C ALA A 487 -22.55 13.69 32.59
N ASP A 488 -22.03 13.08 33.65
CA ASP A 488 -22.75 12.86 34.91
C ASP A 488 -23.15 14.21 35.56
N PHE A 489 -22.26 15.21 35.52
CA PHE A 489 -22.54 16.56 36.03
C PHE A 489 -23.58 17.31 35.19
N LEU A 490 -23.52 17.22 33.85
CA LEU A 490 -24.53 17.75 32.94
C LEU A 490 -25.92 17.15 33.19
N LEU A 491 -25.99 15.85 33.47
CA LEU A 491 -27.24 15.17 33.80
C LEU A 491 -27.84 15.71 35.11
N GLN A 492 -27.00 15.88 36.14
CA GLN A 492 -27.39 16.35 37.48
C GLN A 492 -27.80 17.83 37.51
N ARG A 493 -27.22 18.68 36.65
CA ARG A 493 -27.41 20.14 36.64
C ARG A 493 -28.04 20.67 35.35
N SER A 494 -28.80 19.84 34.65
CA SER A 494 -29.37 20.13 33.33
C SER A 494 -30.24 21.41 33.30
N GLU A 495 -31.08 21.64 34.30
CA GLU A 495 -31.91 22.85 34.40
C GLU A 495 -31.07 24.13 34.56
N GLU A 496 -30.04 24.10 35.42
CA GLU A 496 -29.16 25.26 35.68
C GLU A 496 -28.25 25.61 34.49
N LEU A 497 -27.92 24.62 33.66
CA LEU A 497 -26.96 24.76 32.55
C LEU A 497 -27.61 24.92 31.17
N THR A 498 -28.94 24.87 31.07
CA THR A 498 -29.68 24.83 29.79
C THR A 498 -29.26 25.94 28.82
N ASP A 499 -29.18 27.19 29.29
CA ASP A 499 -28.80 28.37 28.49
C ASP A 499 -27.31 28.38 28.08
N TYR A 500 -26.47 27.56 28.71
CA TYR A 500 -25.03 27.47 28.46
C TYR A 500 -24.62 26.28 27.57
N LEU A 501 -25.54 25.33 27.32
CA LEU A 501 -25.24 24.09 26.59
C LEU A 501 -24.72 24.32 25.16
N GLU A 502 -25.21 25.33 24.43
CA GLU A 502 -24.76 25.62 23.07
C GLU A 502 -23.36 26.25 23.05
N THR A 503 -23.13 27.18 23.97
CA THR A 503 -21.84 27.81 24.23
C THR A 503 -20.78 26.76 24.61
N PHE A 504 -21.12 25.86 25.54
CA PHE A 504 -20.27 24.74 25.93
C PHE A 504 -19.97 23.81 24.74
N GLN A 505 -20.98 23.43 23.95
CA GLN A 505 -20.79 22.60 22.76
C GLN A 505 -19.85 23.26 21.73
N SER A 506 -19.98 24.58 21.50
CA SER A 506 -19.07 25.31 20.62
C SER A 506 -17.63 25.34 21.17
N SER A 507 -17.46 25.51 22.49
CA SER A 507 -16.17 25.51 23.16
C SER A 507 -15.44 24.15 23.05
N ILE A 508 -16.14 23.02 23.28
CA ILE A 508 -15.52 21.68 23.16
C ILE A 508 -15.21 21.30 21.70
N ILE A 509 -16.03 21.70 20.73
CA ILE A 509 -15.74 21.50 19.31
C ILE A 509 -14.54 22.35 18.87
N SER A 510 -14.43 23.59 19.37
CA SER A 510 -13.26 24.45 19.17
C SER A 510 -11.98 23.80 19.71
N PHE A 511 -12.02 23.30 20.96
CA PHE A 511 -10.92 22.55 21.58
C PHE A 511 -10.49 21.35 20.71
N TYR A 512 -11.41 20.44 20.39
CA TYR A 512 -11.06 19.21 19.66
C TYR A 512 -10.62 19.46 18.23
N THR A 513 -11.21 20.44 17.54
CA THR A 513 -10.76 20.88 16.21
C THR A 513 -9.33 21.40 16.29
N THR A 514 -9.04 22.26 17.26
CA THR A 514 -7.72 22.88 17.44
C THR A 514 -6.66 21.82 17.74
N VAL A 515 -6.93 20.94 18.71
CA VAL A 515 -6.06 19.84 19.11
C VAL A 515 -5.77 18.91 17.93
N THR A 516 -6.80 18.49 17.18
CA THR A 516 -6.64 17.59 16.03
C THR A 516 -5.76 18.19 14.94
N VAL A 517 -5.94 19.48 14.61
CA VAL A 517 -5.13 20.19 13.61
C VAL A 517 -3.67 20.30 14.09
N HIS A 518 -3.44 20.76 15.32
CA HIS A 518 -2.10 21.01 15.84
C HIS A 518 -1.26 19.74 16.03
N ILE A 519 -1.89 18.59 16.29
CA ILE A 519 -1.21 17.28 16.27
C ILE A 519 -0.73 16.98 14.86
N ILE A 520 -1.62 17.04 13.86
CA ILE A 520 -1.33 16.58 12.50
C ILE A 520 -0.27 17.44 11.80
N GLU A 521 -0.25 18.75 12.06
CA GLU A 521 0.79 19.65 11.56
C GLU A 521 2.19 19.30 12.08
N ARG A 522 2.30 18.61 13.22
CA ARG A 522 3.56 18.20 13.86
C ARG A 522 3.97 16.75 13.57
N LEU A 523 3.16 15.98 12.84
CA LEU A 523 3.49 14.59 12.54
C LEU A 523 4.39 14.45 11.30
N PRO A 524 5.45 13.62 11.34
CA PRO A 524 6.30 13.34 10.18
C PRO A 524 5.54 12.72 9.00
N PHE A 525 4.40 12.06 9.27
CA PHE A 525 3.70 11.17 8.36
C PHE A 525 2.19 11.26 8.57
N SER A 526 1.41 10.97 7.52
CA SER A 526 -0.04 10.82 7.65
C SER A 526 -0.41 9.55 8.42
N ASP A 527 -1.60 9.54 9.02
CA ASP A 527 -2.17 8.38 9.73
C ASP A 527 -2.13 7.07 8.92
N SER A 528 -2.25 7.15 7.59
CA SER A 528 -2.10 5.99 6.70
C SER A 528 -0.68 5.44 6.65
N ILE A 529 0.33 6.32 6.59
CA ILE A 529 1.74 5.93 6.57
C ILE A 529 2.16 5.41 7.95
N LEU A 530 1.70 6.04 9.04
CA LEU A 530 2.00 5.63 10.42
C LEU A 530 1.59 4.17 10.70
N ARG A 531 0.38 3.74 10.28
CA ARG A 531 -0.02 2.32 10.34
C ARG A 531 0.90 1.41 9.53
N ASN A 532 1.31 1.86 8.36
CA ASN A 532 2.02 1.04 7.39
C ASN A 532 3.47 0.74 7.80
N LEU A 533 4.11 1.65 8.55
CA LEU A 533 5.48 1.47 9.07
C LEU A 533 5.63 0.16 9.85
N SER A 534 4.71 -0.12 10.78
CA SER A 534 4.75 -1.34 11.59
C SER A 534 4.43 -2.60 10.78
N LEU A 535 3.55 -2.51 9.78
CA LEU A 535 3.21 -3.62 8.90
C LEU A 535 4.40 -4.06 8.04
N VAL A 536 5.14 -3.12 7.44
CA VAL A 536 6.29 -3.44 6.58
C VAL A 536 7.43 -4.09 7.34
N LEU A 537 7.67 -3.70 8.60
CA LEU A 537 8.71 -4.31 9.44
C LEU A 537 8.28 -5.62 10.11
N SER A 538 7.00 -6.00 10.08
CA SER A 538 6.46 -7.16 10.80
C SER A 538 6.61 -8.48 10.00
N PRO A 539 7.42 -9.46 10.44
CA PRO A 539 7.65 -10.69 9.69
C PRO A 539 6.36 -11.50 9.44
N GLY A 540 5.55 -11.67 10.49
CA GLY A 540 4.26 -12.39 10.41
C GLY A 540 3.15 -11.68 9.63
N LYS A 541 3.38 -10.45 9.14
CA LYS A 541 2.41 -9.66 8.36
C LYS A 541 2.84 -9.40 6.93
N LYS A 542 3.90 -10.08 6.47
CA LYS A 542 4.44 -10.04 5.11
C LYS A 542 3.37 -10.10 4.01
N LEU A 543 2.30 -10.89 4.20
CA LEU A 543 1.19 -11.06 3.26
C LEU A 543 0.08 -9.98 3.38
N GLU A 544 0.01 -9.23 4.48
CA GLU A 544 -0.92 -8.10 4.66
C GLU A 544 -0.41 -6.84 3.93
N VAL A 545 0.91 -6.74 3.73
CA VAL A 545 1.56 -5.61 3.06
C VAL A 545 1.31 -5.67 1.55
N THR A 546 0.92 -4.54 0.96
CA THR A 546 0.70 -4.42 -0.49
C THR A 546 1.83 -3.62 -1.14
N GLY A 547 2.10 -3.85 -2.43
CA GLY A 547 3.10 -3.06 -3.18
C GLY A 547 2.84 -1.55 -3.13
N LYS A 548 1.57 -1.11 -3.00
CA LYS A 548 1.23 0.31 -2.82
C LYS A 548 1.74 0.89 -1.50
N ILE A 549 1.67 0.11 -0.41
CA ILE A 549 2.23 0.50 0.88
C ILE A 549 3.74 0.73 0.77
N VAL A 550 4.44 -0.18 0.08
CA VAL A 550 5.89 -0.11 -0.09
C VAL A 550 6.29 1.05 -1.01
N GLN A 551 5.55 1.30 -2.09
CA GLN A 551 5.70 2.51 -2.92
C GLN A 551 5.62 3.80 -2.07
N ASP A 552 4.56 3.94 -1.28
CA ASP A 552 4.30 5.19 -0.55
C ASP A 552 5.38 5.46 0.51
N LEU A 553 5.91 4.41 1.13
CA LEU A 553 7.06 4.49 2.03
C LEU A 553 8.38 4.76 1.29
N GLY A 554 8.64 4.10 0.16
CA GLY A 554 9.83 4.28 -0.66
C GLY A 554 10.00 5.70 -1.19
N VAL A 555 8.92 6.32 -1.64
CA VAL A 555 8.90 7.75 -2.01
C VAL A 555 9.13 8.62 -0.78
N ARG A 556 8.46 8.34 0.35
CA ARG A 556 8.53 9.20 1.54
C ARG A 556 9.90 9.20 2.23
N PHE A 557 10.66 8.12 2.15
CA PHE A 557 12.03 8.02 2.69
C PHE A 557 13.12 8.36 1.66
N GLY A 558 12.76 8.90 0.49
CA GLY A 558 13.71 9.30 -0.55
C GLY A 558 14.46 8.14 -1.22
N VAL A 559 13.93 6.91 -1.13
CA VAL A 559 14.50 5.70 -1.75
C VAL A 559 14.19 5.67 -3.25
N CYS A 560 13.04 6.21 -3.65
CA CYS A 560 12.61 6.30 -5.05
C CYS A 560 12.54 7.75 -5.52
N SER A 561 13.57 8.21 -6.23
CA SER A 561 13.63 9.54 -6.87
C SER A 561 12.88 9.67 -8.21
N GLY A 562 12.23 8.61 -8.68
CA GLY A 562 11.52 8.58 -9.97
C GLY A 562 10.65 7.32 -10.15
N PRO A 563 9.76 7.29 -11.16
CA PRO A 563 8.78 6.21 -11.34
C PRO A 563 9.43 4.85 -11.64
N GLU A 564 10.57 4.80 -12.32
CA GLU A 564 11.31 3.56 -12.60
C GLU A 564 11.82 2.88 -11.32
N ASN A 565 12.32 3.68 -10.37
CA ASN A 565 12.74 3.21 -9.04
C ASN A 565 11.57 2.68 -8.19
N VAL A 566 10.34 3.15 -8.46
CA VAL A 566 9.13 2.66 -7.79
C VAL A 566 8.72 1.27 -8.31
N SER A 567 8.78 1.03 -9.62
CA SER A 567 8.55 -0.31 -10.18
C SER A 567 9.57 -1.31 -9.64
N LEU A 568 10.86 -0.95 -9.65
CA LEU A 568 11.92 -1.82 -9.12
C LEU A 568 11.72 -2.14 -7.63
N LEU A 569 11.43 -1.14 -6.79
CA LEU A 569 11.11 -1.34 -5.38
C LEU A 569 9.91 -2.28 -5.17
N THR A 570 8.89 -2.18 -6.02
CA THR A 570 7.68 -3.00 -5.93
C THR A 570 7.95 -4.43 -6.37
N ASP A 571 8.72 -4.64 -7.44
CA ASP A 571 9.13 -5.95 -7.92
C ASP A 571 10.04 -6.67 -6.91
N GLU A 572 11.06 -5.99 -6.37
CA GLU A 572 11.93 -6.53 -5.30
C GLU A 572 11.13 -6.91 -4.03
N PHE A 573 10.13 -6.10 -3.66
CA PHE A 573 9.23 -6.44 -2.56
C PHE A 573 8.36 -7.66 -2.86
N LEU A 574 7.82 -7.77 -4.07
CA LEU A 574 7.05 -8.94 -4.49
C LEU A 574 7.94 -10.20 -4.49
N GLU A 575 9.18 -10.10 -4.98
CA GLU A 575 10.17 -11.18 -4.87
C GLU A 575 10.38 -11.58 -3.40
N TYR A 576 10.62 -10.62 -2.49
CA TYR A 576 10.68 -10.89 -1.05
C TYR A 576 9.40 -11.57 -0.53
N GLN A 577 8.19 -11.11 -0.87
CA GLN A 577 6.92 -11.76 -0.50
C GLN A 577 6.86 -13.23 -0.92
N PHE A 578 7.45 -13.59 -2.06
CA PHE A 578 7.46 -14.96 -2.60
C PHE A 578 8.71 -15.80 -2.23
N ILE A 579 9.67 -15.25 -1.49
CA ILE A 579 10.73 -16.06 -0.86
C ILE A 579 10.09 -16.87 0.28
N ASP A 580 10.22 -18.20 0.16
CA ASP A 580 9.72 -19.22 1.08
C ASP A 580 10.63 -19.28 2.32
N GLY A 581 10.50 -18.29 3.20
CA GLY A 581 11.11 -18.30 4.53
C GLY A 581 10.39 -19.34 5.38
N GLY A 582 11.05 -20.47 5.66
CA GLY A 582 10.40 -21.60 6.32
C GLY A 582 9.79 -21.23 7.67
N ASP A 583 8.47 -21.47 7.83
CA ASP A 583 7.67 -21.22 9.04
C ASP A 583 8.02 -22.16 10.22
N THR A 584 9.30 -22.19 10.61
CA THR A 584 9.82 -22.87 11.79
C THR A 584 10.83 -21.95 12.47
N HIS A 585 10.45 -21.43 13.66
CA HIS A 585 11.19 -20.50 14.55
C HIS A 585 10.92 -18.97 14.42
N LEU A 586 9.76 -18.54 13.91
CA LEU A 586 9.37 -17.11 13.90
C LEU A 586 8.88 -16.52 15.24
N ALA A 587 8.67 -17.33 16.28
CA ALA A 587 8.01 -16.87 17.52
C ALA A 587 8.93 -16.14 18.52
N ASP A 588 10.23 -16.44 18.54
CA ASP A 588 11.19 -16.00 19.58
C ASP A 588 12.27 -15.03 19.07
N GLN A 589 12.24 -14.63 17.79
CA GLN A 589 13.29 -13.80 17.19
C GLN A 589 12.87 -12.32 17.10
N SER A 590 13.75 -11.40 17.53
CA SER A 590 13.47 -9.96 17.43
C SER A 590 13.42 -9.47 15.99
N THR A 591 12.64 -8.42 15.74
CA THR A 591 12.46 -7.77 14.43
C THR A 591 13.80 -7.44 13.77
N GLU A 592 14.75 -6.89 14.52
CA GLU A 592 16.06 -6.53 14.00
C GLU A 592 16.93 -7.74 13.64
N GLN A 593 16.83 -8.84 14.38
CA GLN A 593 17.57 -10.08 14.10
C GLN A 593 16.96 -10.85 12.92
N TYR A 594 15.64 -10.76 12.73
CA TYR A 594 14.98 -11.20 11.49
C TYR A 594 15.51 -10.42 10.28
N TRP A 595 15.43 -9.08 10.32
CA TRP A 595 15.87 -8.25 9.20
C TRP A 595 17.37 -8.31 8.93
N LYS A 596 18.21 -8.51 9.95
CA LYS A 596 19.64 -8.82 9.79
C LYS A 596 19.88 -10.05 8.91
N THR A 597 19.00 -11.06 8.98
CA THR A 597 19.08 -12.28 8.19
C THR A 597 18.60 -12.03 6.75
N GLU A 598 17.42 -11.42 6.59
CA GLU A 598 16.85 -11.11 5.27
C GLU A 598 17.69 -10.11 4.47
N LEU A 599 18.24 -9.07 5.09
CA LEU A 599 19.08 -8.07 4.41
C LEU A 599 20.41 -8.64 3.88
N ARG A 600 20.86 -9.80 4.38
CA ARG A 600 21.98 -10.54 3.79
C ARG A 600 21.59 -11.25 2.50
N ILE A 601 20.33 -11.68 2.38
CA ILE A 601 19.78 -12.38 1.21
C ILE A 601 19.40 -11.38 0.11
N ILE A 602 18.72 -10.28 0.49
CA ILE A 602 18.20 -9.24 -0.41
C ILE A 602 19.34 -8.46 -1.13
N GLY A 603 20.53 -8.40 -0.54
CA GLY A 603 21.73 -7.84 -1.18
C GLY A 603 21.85 -6.31 -1.12
N TRP A 604 23.08 -5.80 -1.15
CA TRP A 604 23.38 -4.42 -0.75
C TRP A 604 22.96 -3.32 -1.73
N LYS A 605 22.53 -3.67 -2.95
CA LYS A 605 22.08 -2.71 -3.97
C LYS A 605 20.56 -2.52 -4.03
N SER A 606 19.79 -3.43 -3.43
CA SER A 606 18.33 -3.45 -3.46
C SER A 606 17.71 -2.15 -2.96
N SER A 607 16.69 -1.67 -3.67
CA SER A 607 15.84 -0.55 -3.29
C SER A 607 14.96 -0.90 -2.08
N PHE A 608 14.39 -2.10 -2.04
CA PHE A 608 13.64 -2.61 -0.89
C PHE A 608 14.52 -2.76 0.35
N GLY A 609 15.72 -3.32 0.21
CA GLY A 609 16.70 -3.39 1.28
C GLY A 609 17.12 -2.02 1.82
N LYS A 610 17.29 -1.00 0.96
CA LYS A 610 17.50 0.40 1.38
C LYS A 610 16.32 0.94 2.17
N LEU A 611 15.08 0.70 1.72
CA LEU A 611 13.89 1.13 2.45
C LEU A 611 13.82 0.51 3.85
N ILE A 612 13.97 -0.82 3.97
CA ILE A 612 13.98 -1.51 5.26
C ILE A 612 15.05 -0.92 6.19
N VAL A 613 16.26 -0.66 5.67
CA VAL A 613 17.34 -0.06 6.46
C VAL A 613 17.02 1.38 6.88
N SER A 614 16.38 2.19 6.01
CA SER A 614 15.87 3.52 6.37
C SER A 614 14.81 3.47 7.48
N LEU A 615 13.98 2.43 7.49
CA LEU A 615 12.97 2.21 8.55
C LEU A 615 13.62 1.73 9.86
N LEU A 616 14.61 0.84 9.79
CA LEU A 616 15.33 0.34 10.97
C LEU A 616 16.27 1.37 11.60
N ALA A 617 16.74 2.35 10.82
CA ALA A 617 17.50 3.51 11.27
C ALA A 617 16.64 4.58 11.98
N LEU A 618 15.33 4.36 12.15
CA LEU A 618 14.52 5.16 13.07
C LEU A 618 15.06 5.04 14.50
N PRO A 619 15.07 6.12 15.29
CA PRO A 619 15.64 6.10 16.64
C PRO A 619 14.94 5.07 17.55
N ARG A 620 15.73 4.30 18.32
CA ARG A 620 15.20 3.44 19.39
C ARG A 620 14.59 4.23 20.56
N THR A 621 14.84 5.53 20.63
CA THR A 621 14.24 6.49 21.57
C THR A 621 14.60 7.91 21.10
N LEU A 622 13.94 8.95 21.61
CA LEU A 622 14.39 10.36 21.49
C LEU A 622 14.98 10.90 22.80
N LYS A 623 14.99 10.07 23.85
CA LYS A 623 15.44 10.47 25.18
C LYS A 623 16.97 10.56 25.22
N LYS A 624 17.47 11.78 25.43
CA LYS A 624 18.90 12.10 25.36
C LYS A 624 19.76 11.29 26.34
N GLU A 625 19.26 11.03 27.55
CA GLU A 625 19.99 10.27 28.58
C GLU A 625 20.31 8.85 28.07
N ILE A 626 19.31 8.16 27.52
CA ILE A 626 19.45 6.80 26.99
C ILE A 626 20.35 6.77 25.74
N ILE A 627 20.28 7.80 24.89
CA ILE A 627 21.14 7.88 23.70
C ILE A 627 22.59 8.16 24.07
N PHE A 628 22.85 9.04 25.05
CA PHE A 628 24.22 9.37 25.47
C PHE A 628 24.92 8.16 26.11
N GLU A 629 24.22 7.34 26.91
CA GLU A 629 24.73 6.06 27.42
C GLU A 629 25.14 5.07 26.31
N GLN A 630 24.49 5.14 25.13
CA GLN A 630 24.73 4.30 23.96
C GLN A 630 25.76 4.87 22.97
N VAL A 631 26.36 6.03 23.27
CA VAL A 631 27.49 6.55 22.49
C VAL A 631 28.73 5.73 22.85
N ASN A 632 29.04 4.69 22.06
CA ASN A 632 30.26 3.91 22.25
C ASN A 632 31.50 4.81 22.08
N ILE A 633 32.30 4.90 23.14
CA ILE A 633 33.58 5.60 23.18
C ILE A 633 34.66 4.54 23.48
N ILE A 634 35.55 4.27 22.49
CA ILE A 634 36.68 3.30 22.53
C ILE A 634 36.18 1.82 22.36
N ASP A 635 36.82 0.86 21.67
CA ASP A 635 38.23 0.57 21.33
C ASP A 635 38.41 0.09 19.87
N LEU A 636 39.64 0.11 19.33
CA LEU A 636 39.97 -0.16 17.92
C LEU A 636 40.59 -1.55 17.66
N THR A 637 40.33 -2.52 18.54
CA THR A 637 41.05 -3.81 18.61
C THR A 637 40.35 -5.01 17.93
N GLU A 638 39.06 -4.93 17.57
CA GLU A 638 38.28 -6.07 17.05
C GLU A 638 37.98 -6.04 15.52
N MET A 639 38.76 -5.30 14.71
CA MET A 639 38.51 -5.19 13.26
C MET A 639 39.66 -5.64 12.32
N ASP A 640 40.71 -6.28 12.83
CA ASP A 640 41.84 -6.76 12.01
C ASP A 640 41.60 -8.13 11.32
N ASP A 641 40.50 -8.84 11.61
CA ASP A 641 40.23 -10.22 11.14
C ASP A 641 39.31 -10.32 9.89
N MET A 642 39.39 -9.34 8.99
CA MET A 642 38.74 -9.37 7.66
C MET A 642 39.79 -9.27 6.54
N THR A 643 40.52 -10.37 6.32
CA THR A 643 41.30 -10.54 5.09
C THR A 643 40.37 -10.77 3.89
N PRO A 644 40.66 -10.18 2.71
CA PRO A 644 39.84 -10.39 1.53
C PRO A 644 40.03 -11.82 1.01
N ILE A 645 38.96 -12.61 0.98
CA ILE A 645 38.98 -13.97 0.41
C ILE A 645 39.23 -13.86 -1.10
N VAL A 646 40.48 -14.12 -1.48
CA VAL A 646 40.86 -14.46 -2.85
C VAL A 646 40.37 -15.87 -3.12
N VAL A 647 39.68 -16.06 -4.25
CA VAL A 647 39.27 -17.39 -4.71
C VAL A 647 40.48 -18.04 -5.37
N GLU A 648 41.12 -18.99 -4.70
CA GLU A 648 42.10 -19.90 -5.29
C GLU A 648 41.47 -21.27 -5.62
N ASP A 649 41.76 -21.78 -6.82
CA ASP A 649 41.30 -23.07 -7.31
C ASP A 649 41.97 -24.24 -6.57
N ILE A 650 41.17 -25.18 -6.02
CA ILE A 650 41.65 -26.54 -5.67
C ILE A 650 40.66 -27.60 -6.18
N ALA A 651 41.23 -28.68 -6.72
CA ALA A 651 40.59 -29.77 -7.46
C ALA A 651 39.94 -30.85 -6.55
N PRO A 652 39.15 -31.81 -7.10
CA PRO A 652 38.34 -32.74 -6.32
C PRO A 652 39.01 -34.09 -6.03
N MET A 653 38.73 -34.68 -4.86
CA MET A 653 38.90 -36.09 -4.40
C MET A 653 38.61 -36.11 -2.89
N GLU A 654 38.15 -37.16 -2.20
CA GLU A 654 37.63 -38.48 -2.59
C GLU A 654 36.67 -39.00 -1.48
N VAL A 655 36.13 -40.21 -1.61
CA VAL A 655 35.22 -40.86 -0.64
C VAL A 655 36.03 -41.64 0.41
N ASP A 656 35.57 -41.73 1.66
CA ASP A 656 35.62 -43.01 2.44
C ASP A 656 34.79 -43.00 3.75
N ASP A 657 33.91 -43.99 3.83
CA ASP A 657 33.68 -44.96 4.91
C ASP A 657 33.37 -44.61 6.39
N ILE A 658 32.11 -44.90 6.74
CA ILE A 658 31.67 -46.01 7.63
C ILE A 658 31.80 -45.91 9.19
N VAL A 659 30.63 -46.12 9.80
CA VAL A 659 30.26 -46.83 11.05
C VAL A 659 29.69 -46.02 12.25
N PRO A 660 28.59 -46.50 12.88
CA PRO A 660 27.78 -45.72 13.82
C PRO A 660 27.93 -46.18 15.28
N ILE A 661 27.41 -45.39 16.23
CA ILE A 661 27.13 -45.86 17.60
C ILE A 661 25.69 -45.49 18.01
N SER A 662 25.04 -46.52 18.57
CA SER A 662 23.68 -46.70 19.03
C SER A 662 23.30 -45.97 20.34
N SER A 663 22.07 -46.21 20.83
CA SER A 663 21.67 -46.32 22.26
C SER A 663 21.79 -45.04 23.13
N ASP A 664 21.00 -44.74 24.17
CA ASP A 664 19.78 -45.28 24.81
C ASP A 664 19.29 -44.23 25.85
N SER A 665 18.11 -44.22 26.49
CA SER A 665 16.91 -45.10 26.52
C SER A 665 15.70 -44.33 27.14
N GLU A 666 14.53 -44.98 27.21
CA GLU A 666 13.51 -44.99 28.30
C GLU A 666 13.32 -43.75 29.23
N THR A 667 12.08 -43.34 29.55
CA THR A 667 11.23 -44.09 30.49
C THR A 667 9.74 -43.69 30.45
N GLU A 668 8.86 -44.66 30.73
CA GLU A 668 7.42 -44.47 30.93
C GLU A 668 7.08 -43.97 32.35
N SER A 669 5.86 -43.41 32.52
CA SER A 669 5.02 -43.81 33.65
C SER A 669 3.53 -43.71 33.28
N GLN A 670 2.74 -44.68 33.77
CA GLN A 670 1.33 -44.90 33.42
C GLN A 670 0.39 -44.72 34.64
N ASN A 671 -0.92 -44.83 34.37
CA ASN A 671 -2.00 -45.27 35.29
C ASN A 671 -2.60 -44.22 36.27
N ASN A 672 -3.91 -44.24 36.61
CA ASN A 672 -4.97 -45.20 36.28
C ASN A 672 -6.43 -44.64 36.33
N THR A 673 -7.35 -45.41 35.72
CA THR A 673 -8.84 -45.56 35.86
C THR A 673 -9.59 -44.98 37.10
N GLN A 674 -10.92 -44.76 37.16
CA GLN A 674 -12.13 -45.41 36.61
C GLN A 674 -13.39 -44.50 36.84
N GLY A 675 -14.62 -44.63 36.31
CA GLY A 675 -15.24 -45.46 35.25
C GLY A 675 -16.66 -46.00 35.57
N PHE A 676 -17.76 -45.46 35.00
CA PHE A 676 -19.16 -45.98 35.14
C PHE A 676 -19.93 -46.10 33.78
N ARG A 677 -20.94 -46.98 33.72
CA ARG A 677 -21.75 -47.46 32.55
C ARG A 677 -23.18 -47.84 33.05
N PRO A 678 -24.11 -48.48 32.27
CA PRO A 678 -24.73 -48.14 30.97
C PRO A 678 -26.29 -48.36 30.94
N CYS A 679 -26.97 -48.00 29.84
CA CYS A 679 -28.19 -48.62 29.23
C CYS A 679 -28.67 -47.68 28.09
N SER A 680 -28.75 -48.02 26.79
CA SER A 680 -29.48 -49.07 26.05
C SER A 680 -30.94 -48.69 25.67
N ASP A 681 -31.13 -48.23 24.42
CA ASP A 681 -32.19 -48.70 23.50
C ASP A 681 -31.97 -48.14 22.08
N ILE A 682 -32.37 -48.89 21.04
CA ILE A 682 -32.22 -48.55 19.62
C ILE A 682 -33.61 -48.62 18.97
N PRO A 683 -33.96 -47.69 18.06
CA PRO A 683 -34.20 -48.14 16.69
C PRO A 683 -33.55 -47.25 15.63
N ALA A 684 -33.03 -47.90 14.58
CA ALA A 684 -32.61 -47.21 13.37
C ALA A 684 -33.83 -46.79 12.53
N SER A 685 -34.11 -45.49 12.41
CA SER A 685 -34.88 -44.92 11.29
C SER A 685 -34.79 -43.39 11.25
N GLY A 686 -34.56 -42.83 10.06
CA GLY A 686 -34.94 -41.44 9.76
C GLY A 686 -34.01 -40.31 10.22
N ILE A 687 -32.81 -40.20 9.64
CA ILE A 687 -32.23 -38.86 9.41
C ILE A 687 -33.12 -38.17 8.36
N PHE A 688 -34.10 -37.39 8.83
CA PHE A 688 -34.81 -36.47 7.97
C PHE A 688 -33.87 -35.33 7.57
N PHE A 689 -33.22 -35.49 6.42
CA PHE A 689 -32.73 -34.36 5.65
C PHE A 689 -33.90 -33.38 5.43
N TYR A 690 -33.87 -32.24 6.10
CA TYR A 690 -34.64 -31.10 5.65
C TYR A 690 -33.96 -30.58 4.38
N SER A 691 -34.51 -30.95 3.23
CA SER A 691 -34.13 -30.35 1.97
C SER A 691 -34.30 -28.82 2.05
N SER A 692 -33.43 -28.08 1.35
CA SER A 692 -33.51 -26.61 1.20
C SER A 692 -34.94 -26.11 0.88
N SER A 693 -35.70 -26.91 0.13
CA SER A 693 -37.07 -26.60 -0.29
C SER A 693 -38.11 -26.49 0.85
N THR A 694 -37.89 -27.13 2.01
CA THR A 694 -38.90 -27.17 3.10
C THR A 694 -38.70 -26.06 4.13
N LEU A 695 -37.47 -25.58 4.35
CA LEU A 695 -37.26 -24.34 5.13
C LEU A 695 -37.91 -23.15 4.42
N SER A 696 -37.73 -23.06 3.10
CA SER A 696 -38.32 -22.00 2.26
C SER A 696 -39.83 -21.85 2.50
N LYS A 697 -40.64 -22.88 2.23
CA LYS A 697 -42.12 -22.76 2.29
C LYS A 697 -42.66 -22.41 3.69
N THR A 698 -42.01 -22.87 4.76
CA THR A 698 -42.48 -22.61 6.13
C THR A 698 -42.08 -21.21 6.62
N TYR A 699 -40.90 -20.70 6.24
CA TYR A 699 -40.48 -19.32 6.54
C TYR A 699 -41.22 -18.28 5.70
N PHE A 700 -41.46 -18.55 4.41
CA PHE A 700 -42.19 -17.63 3.53
C PHE A 700 -43.65 -17.40 3.99
N ALA A 701 -44.28 -18.41 4.62
CA ALA A 701 -45.62 -18.26 5.18
C ALA A 701 -45.69 -17.29 6.38
N LEU A 702 -44.63 -17.21 7.19
CA LEU A 702 -44.56 -16.30 8.35
C LEU A 702 -44.24 -14.86 7.93
N LEU A 703 -43.40 -14.66 6.91
CA LEU A 703 -43.00 -13.33 6.43
C LEU A 703 -44.12 -12.52 5.77
N PHE A 704 -45.18 -13.19 5.24
CA PHE A 704 -46.32 -12.52 4.62
C PHE A 704 -47.48 -12.19 5.58
N ALA A 705 -47.37 -12.53 6.86
CA ALA A 705 -48.38 -12.20 7.87
C ALA A 705 -48.21 -10.79 8.47
N ARG A 706 -48.09 -9.74 7.64
CA ARG A 706 -48.19 -8.34 8.10
C ARG A 706 -49.65 -7.93 8.34
N GLY A 707 -50.28 -8.59 9.31
CA GLY A 707 -51.49 -8.13 9.99
C GLY A 707 -51.12 -7.42 11.30
N SER A 708 -51.72 -6.27 11.58
CA SER A 708 -51.29 -5.35 12.64
C SER A 708 -51.50 -5.87 14.07
N SER A 709 -50.43 -5.92 14.87
CA SER A 709 -50.49 -5.68 16.32
C SER A 709 -49.10 -5.29 16.86
N ILE A 710 -49.00 -4.10 17.48
CA ILE A 710 -47.79 -3.65 18.18
C ILE A 710 -47.81 -4.22 19.60
N CYS A 711 -46.71 -4.84 20.04
CA CYS A 711 -46.43 -5.23 21.43
C CYS A 711 -44.93 -5.03 21.70
N ASP A 712 -44.57 -4.41 22.83
CA ASP A 712 -43.22 -3.89 23.13
C ASP A 712 -42.09 -4.93 23.11
N GLY A 713 -40.88 -4.49 22.73
CA GLY A 713 -39.63 -5.26 22.81
C GLY A 713 -39.16 -5.76 21.45
N HIS A 714 -39.51 -7.01 21.10
CA HIS A 714 -39.08 -7.68 19.87
C HIS A 714 -40.25 -8.32 19.10
N ALA A 715 -40.18 -8.32 17.77
CA ALA A 715 -41.23 -8.83 16.87
C ALA A 715 -41.06 -10.32 16.53
N VAL A 716 -42.15 -10.99 16.14
CA VAL A 716 -42.08 -12.37 15.62
C VAL A 716 -41.24 -12.42 14.34
N GLY A 717 -40.32 -13.37 14.25
CA GLY A 717 -39.34 -13.48 13.17
C GLY A 717 -38.10 -12.60 13.35
N GLU A 718 -38.02 -11.81 14.43
CA GLU A 718 -36.81 -11.07 14.77
C GLU A 718 -35.75 -12.01 15.36
N MET A 719 -34.49 -11.77 15.01
CA MET A 719 -33.35 -12.47 15.60
C MET A 719 -32.88 -11.74 16.86
N VAL A 720 -32.62 -12.51 17.91
CA VAL A 720 -32.22 -12.02 19.23
C VAL A 720 -31.11 -12.89 19.81
N TRP A 721 -30.46 -12.41 20.86
CA TRP A 721 -29.68 -13.20 21.80
C TRP A 721 -30.47 -13.37 23.08
N GLY A 722 -30.44 -14.56 23.66
CA GLY A 722 -31.08 -14.82 24.96
C GLY A 722 -30.24 -15.76 25.82
N PRO A 723 -30.44 -15.75 27.14
CA PRO A 723 -29.82 -16.73 28.02
C PRO A 723 -30.40 -18.13 27.75
N ILE A 724 -29.53 -19.14 27.80
CA ILE A 724 -29.92 -20.54 27.98
C ILE A 724 -29.42 -20.95 29.36
N GLU A 725 -30.26 -21.64 30.13
CA GLU A 725 -29.96 -22.03 31.51
C GLU A 725 -28.64 -22.84 31.57
N GLY A 726 -27.67 -22.33 32.34
CA GLY A 726 -26.32 -22.91 32.46
C GLY A 726 -25.29 -22.51 31.38
N PHE A 727 -25.64 -21.71 30.38
CA PHE A 727 -24.75 -21.28 29.30
C PHE A 727 -24.75 -19.76 29.08
N GLY A 728 -23.74 -19.24 28.37
CA GLY A 728 -23.70 -17.85 27.93
C GLY A 728 -24.76 -17.51 26.88
N LEU A 729 -24.91 -16.22 26.58
CA LEU A 729 -25.90 -15.72 25.62
C LEU A 729 -25.80 -16.43 24.27
N TRP A 730 -26.94 -16.94 23.80
CA TRP A 730 -27.07 -17.81 22.64
C TRP A 730 -27.98 -17.15 21.59
N PRO A 731 -27.70 -17.28 20.29
CA PRO A 731 -28.55 -16.67 19.27
C PRO A 731 -29.84 -17.47 19.06
N GLY A 732 -30.95 -16.77 18.89
CA GLY A 732 -32.26 -17.36 18.64
C GLY A 732 -33.19 -16.49 17.79
N LEU A 733 -34.39 -17.01 17.52
CA LEU A 733 -35.43 -16.35 16.72
C LEU A 733 -36.73 -16.30 17.52
N VAL A 734 -37.37 -15.13 17.58
CA VAL A 734 -38.67 -14.95 18.22
C VAL A 734 -39.77 -15.63 17.39
N GLN A 735 -40.59 -16.46 18.03
CA GLN A 735 -41.67 -17.25 17.43
C GLN A 735 -43.06 -16.70 17.80
N SER A 736 -44.05 -17.06 16.98
CA SER A 736 -45.46 -16.76 17.28
C SER A 736 -46.02 -17.67 18.37
N TRP A 737 -47.06 -17.19 19.07
CA TRP A 737 -47.83 -17.98 20.02
C TRP A 737 -48.98 -18.68 19.31
N ASP A 738 -49.09 -20.00 19.47
CA ASP A 738 -50.10 -20.84 18.80
C ASP A 738 -51.54 -20.66 19.35
N SER A 739 -51.75 -19.80 20.36
CA SER A 739 -53.06 -19.58 21.00
C SER A 739 -53.38 -18.09 21.21
N LYS A 740 -54.68 -17.77 21.17
CA LYS A 740 -55.24 -16.42 20.88
C LYS A 740 -55.08 -15.32 21.95
N ARG A 741 -54.06 -15.36 22.82
CA ARG A 741 -53.69 -14.22 23.68
C ARG A 741 -52.16 -14.14 23.88
N PRO A 742 -51.48 -13.09 23.40
CA PRO A 742 -50.10 -12.82 23.81
C PRO A 742 -50.10 -12.37 25.28
N CYS A 743 -49.28 -13.01 26.11
CA CYS A 743 -49.24 -12.74 27.55
C CYS A 743 -48.08 -11.81 27.92
N GLY A 744 -48.30 -10.49 27.76
CA GLY A 744 -47.40 -9.44 28.26
C GLY A 744 -46.00 -9.41 27.63
N SER A 745 -45.00 -9.08 28.45
CA SER A 745 -43.60 -8.88 28.08
C SER A 745 -42.84 -10.16 27.72
N MET A 746 -43.43 -11.35 27.83
CA MET A 746 -42.75 -12.61 27.49
C MET A 746 -42.64 -12.83 25.97
N ARG A 747 -41.58 -13.55 25.57
CA ARG A 747 -41.29 -13.96 24.19
C ARG A 747 -40.90 -15.43 24.13
N LYS A 748 -41.47 -16.14 23.16
CA LYS A 748 -41.15 -17.52 22.82
C LYS A 748 -39.99 -17.49 21.83
N VAL A 749 -38.81 -17.97 22.21
CA VAL A 749 -37.59 -17.92 21.38
C VAL A 749 -37.11 -19.34 21.08
N ILE A 750 -36.78 -19.62 19.82
CA ILE A 750 -36.10 -20.86 19.43
C ILE A 750 -34.63 -20.59 19.14
N PHE A 751 -33.73 -21.29 19.82
CA PHE A 751 -32.29 -21.10 19.71
C PHE A 751 -31.69 -21.88 18.53
N PHE A 752 -30.71 -21.26 17.86
CA PHE A 752 -29.99 -21.89 16.75
C PHE A 752 -29.06 -23.01 17.26
N GLY A 753 -28.70 -23.95 16.38
CA GLY A 753 -27.81 -25.08 16.69
C GLY A 753 -28.49 -26.24 17.46
N ASN A 754 -29.21 -25.95 18.55
CA ASN A 754 -29.82 -26.95 19.43
C ASN A 754 -31.37 -27.02 19.36
N ARG A 755 -32.04 -26.06 18.71
CA ARG A 755 -33.52 -25.99 18.56
C ARG A 755 -34.29 -25.97 19.90
N LEU A 756 -33.62 -25.68 21.01
CA LEU A 756 -34.28 -25.47 22.29
C LEU A 756 -35.21 -24.27 22.17
N LEU A 757 -36.43 -24.42 22.65
CA LEU A 757 -37.46 -23.40 22.61
C LEU A 757 -37.79 -23.02 24.05
N SER A 758 -37.59 -21.74 24.37
CA SER A 758 -37.70 -21.19 25.72
C SER A 758 -38.63 -19.98 25.73
N GLU A 759 -39.26 -19.73 26.86
CA GLU A 759 -40.06 -18.53 27.11
C GLU A 759 -39.23 -17.59 27.99
N ILE A 760 -38.92 -16.40 27.49
CA ILE A 760 -37.95 -15.45 28.06
C ILE A 760 -38.60 -14.05 28.09
N GLN A 761 -38.32 -13.23 29.11
CA GLN A 761 -38.79 -11.83 29.12
C GLN A 761 -38.15 -11.05 27.97
N ALA A 762 -38.90 -10.14 27.34
CA ALA A 762 -38.38 -9.32 26.24
C ALA A 762 -37.16 -8.48 26.66
N ASP A 763 -37.11 -8.04 27.92
CA ASP A 763 -36.02 -7.22 28.47
C ASP A 763 -34.72 -8.03 28.71
N ASP A 764 -34.83 -9.36 28.85
CA ASP A 764 -33.69 -10.29 28.97
C ASP A 764 -33.13 -10.73 27.59
N LEU A 765 -33.77 -10.28 26.50
CA LEU A 765 -33.32 -10.52 25.13
C LEU A 765 -32.53 -9.31 24.62
N LEU A 766 -31.41 -9.58 23.94
CA LEU A 766 -30.61 -8.54 23.29
C LEU A 766 -30.77 -8.61 21.77
N PRO A 767 -30.77 -7.48 21.05
CA PRO A 767 -30.87 -7.48 19.58
C PRO A 767 -29.73 -8.27 18.92
N PHE A 768 -30.00 -9.04 17.86
CA PHE A 768 -28.96 -9.88 17.24
C PHE A 768 -27.73 -9.10 16.73
N PHE A 769 -27.91 -7.81 16.37
CA PHE A 769 -26.79 -6.95 15.94
C PHE A 769 -25.76 -6.68 17.04
N SER A 770 -26.07 -6.91 18.33
CA SER A 770 -25.12 -6.90 19.45
C SER A 770 -24.17 -8.12 19.45
N PHE A 771 -23.92 -8.71 18.29
CA PHE A 771 -23.15 -9.94 18.08
C PHE A 771 -21.79 -9.90 18.78
N ALA A 772 -21.00 -8.85 18.58
CA ALA A 772 -19.66 -8.73 19.19
C ALA A 772 -19.67 -8.68 20.73
N LYS A 773 -20.79 -8.28 21.34
CA LYS A 773 -20.97 -8.24 22.81
C LYS A 773 -21.50 -9.57 23.37
N CYS A 774 -22.28 -10.31 22.58
CA CYS A 774 -22.94 -11.54 23.02
C CYS A 774 -22.19 -12.82 22.61
N PHE A 775 -21.31 -12.74 21.60
CA PHE A 775 -20.50 -13.83 21.10
C PHE A 775 -19.41 -14.24 22.11
N CYS A 776 -19.53 -15.45 22.65
CA CYS A 776 -18.52 -16.02 23.53
C CYS A 776 -17.48 -16.81 22.71
N SER A 777 -16.28 -16.23 22.52
CA SER A 777 -15.15 -16.88 21.83
C SER A 777 -14.77 -18.23 22.47
N ASN A 778 -14.74 -18.30 23.81
CA ASN A 778 -14.45 -19.53 24.54
C ASN A 778 -15.50 -20.62 24.24
N SER A 779 -16.78 -20.27 24.21
CA SER A 779 -17.86 -21.22 23.86
C SER A 779 -17.81 -21.62 22.38
N PHE A 780 -17.43 -20.72 21.48
CA PHE A 780 -17.26 -21.03 20.04
C PHE A 780 -16.08 -21.97 19.76
N ALA A 781 -15.02 -21.88 20.56
CA ALA A 781 -13.87 -22.79 20.48
C ALA A 781 -14.15 -24.18 21.08
N THR A 782 -14.98 -24.27 22.13
CA THR A 782 -15.13 -25.49 22.95
C THR A 782 -16.48 -26.20 22.82
N VAL A 783 -17.57 -25.49 22.47
CA VAL A 783 -18.94 -26.03 22.41
C VAL A 783 -19.41 -26.06 20.96
N MET A 784 -19.37 -27.24 20.34
CA MET A 784 -19.71 -27.44 18.92
C MET A 784 -21.12 -26.93 18.57
N ALA A 785 -22.11 -27.18 19.44
CA ALA A 785 -23.48 -26.68 19.24
C ALA A 785 -23.57 -25.14 19.25
N TYR A 786 -22.71 -24.45 19.99
CA TYR A 786 -22.62 -22.98 19.96
C TYR A 786 -21.98 -22.51 18.66
N LYS A 787 -20.92 -23.19 18.20
CA LYS A 787 -20.28 -22.94 16.91
C LYS A 787 -21.27 -23.03 15.75
N ASP A 788 -22.08 -24.10 15.74
CA ASP A 788 -23.15 -24.29 14.76
C ASP A 788 -24.26 -23.24 14.90
N ALA A 789 -24.67 -22.90 16.13
CA ALA A 789 -25.66 -21.85 16.38
C ALA A 789 -25.24 -20.48 15.82
N ILE A 790 -23.96 -20.12 16.01
CA ILE A 790 -23.37 -18.91 15.43
C ILE A 790 -23.36 -18.99 13.91
N PHE A 791 -22.89 -20.10 13.33
CA PHE A 791 -22.82 -20.25 11.88
C PHE A 791 -24.20 -20.17 11.21
N TYR A 792 -25.20 -20.90 11.73
CA TYR A 792 -26.56 -20.88 11.19
C TYR A 792 -27.27 -19.55 11.42
N SER A 793 -27.08 -18.89 12.57
CA SER A 793 -27.66 -17.56 12.80
C SER A 793 -27.06 -16.52 11.84
N LEU A 794 -25.76 -16.56 11.57
CA LEU A 794 -25.13 -15.70 10.56
C LEU A 794 -25.62 -16.01 9.13
N GLN A 795 -25.82 -17.28 8.76
CA GLN A 795 -26.43 -17.63 7.46
C GLN A 795 -27.86 -17.12 7.34
N VAL A 796 -28.70 -17.27 8.38
CA VAL A 796 -30.06 -16.73 8.40
C VAL A 796 -30.05 -15.20 8.36
N ARG A 797 -29.10 -14.55 9.04
CA ARG A 797 -28.92 -13.09 8.94
C ARG A 797 -28.44 -12.66 7.55
N GLN A 798 -27.60 -13.43 6.87
CA GLN A 798 -27.17 -13.17 5.50
C GLN A 798 -28.37 -13.30 4.53
N ILE A 799 -29.21 -14.31 4.68
CA ILE A 799 -30.46 -14.47 3.92
C ILE A 799 -31.42 -13.31 4.21
N LEU A 800 -31.60 -12.93 5.48
CA LEU A 800 -32.41 -11.75 5.85
C LEU A 800 -31.81 -10.44 5.34
N LEU A 801 -30.49 -10.32 5.22
CA LEU A 801 -29.81 -9.17 4.60
C LEU A 801 -29.96 -9.17 3.07
N LEU A 802 -30.02 -10.32 2.41
CA LEU A 802 -30.36 -10.43 0.99
C LEU A 802 -31.84 -10.05 0.75
N VAL A 803 -32.75 -10.44 1.66
CA VAL A 803 -34.17 -10.03 1.66
C VAL A 803 -34.34 -8.53 2.00
N LEU A 804 -33.50 -7.98 2.89
CA LEU A 804 -33.49 -6.54 3.18
C LEU A 804 -32.77 -5.72 2.11
N CYS A 805 -31.85 -6.31 1.35
CA CYS A 805 -31.28 -5.71 0.13
C CYS A 805 -32.33 -5.66 -1.00
N SER A 806 -33.24 -6.63 -1.06
CA SER A 806 -34.49 -6.52 -1.83
C SER A 806 -35.55 -5.62 -1.17
N SER A 807 -35.27 -5.04 0.00
CA SER A 807 -36.04 -3.92 0.58
C SER A 807 -35.43 -2.53 0.30
N CYS A 808 -34.61 -2.41 -0.76
CA CYS A 808 -34.41 -1.14 -1.47
C CYS A 808 -35.71 -0.51 -2.02
N ALA A 809 -36.85 -1.19 -1.90
CA ALA A 809 -38.20 -0.64 -2.10
C ALA A 809 -38.47 0.65 -1.30
N ASN A 810 -37.84 0.87 -0.13
CA ASN A 810 -38.01 2.14 0.61
C ASN A 810 -37.18 3.32 0.07
N MET A 811 -36.36 3.11 -0.96
CA MET A 811 -35.76 4.20 -1.74
C MET A 811 -36.59 4.57 -2.98
N GLN A 812 -37.66 3.82 -3.31
CA GLN A 812 -38.57 4.19 -4.41
C GLN A 812 -39.24 5.54 -4.16
N PHE A 813 -39.64 5.88 -2.92
CA PHE A 813 -40.35 7.14 -2.66
C PHE A 813 -39.49 8.40 -2.82
N ALA A 814 -38.22 8.38 -2.38
CA ALA A 814 -37.31 9.52 -2.54
C ALA A 814 -36.83 9.69 -4.00
N ILE A 815 -36.74 8.59 -4.75
CA ILE A 815 -36.36 8.62 -6.17
C ILE A 815 -37.56 9.00 -7.05
N TYR A 816 -38.79 8.58 -6.72
CA TYR A 816 -39.99 8.93 -7.51
C TYR A 816 -40.30 10.44 -7.47
N SER A 817 -40.13 11.12 -6.32
CA SER A 817 -40.36 12.56 -6.22
C SER A 817 -39.42 13.37 -7.11
N ASP A 818 -38.15 12.97 -7.20
CA ASP A 818 -37.16 13.65 -8.04
C ASP A 818 -37.26 13.27 -9.52
N ILE A 819 -37.53 12.00 -9.88
CA ILE A 819 -37.62 11.60 -11.30
C ILE A 819 -38.71 12.36 -12.08
N THR A 820 -39.81 12.77 -11.43
CA THR A 820 -40.81 13.66 -12.06
C THR A 820 -40.29 15.08 -12.35
N VAL A 821 -39.34 15.60 -11.57
CA VAL A 821 -38.68 16.89 -11.80
C VAL A 821 -37.55 16.79 -12.84
N TRP A 822 -36.88 15.63 -12.93
CA TRP A 822 -35.72 15.41 -13.78
C TRP A 822 -35.99 15.25 -15.29
N LYS A 823 -37.26 15.21 -15.74
CA LYS A 823 -37.60 15.06 -17.16
C LYS A 823 -37.22 16.26 -18.06
N ASN A 824 -36.86 17.42 -17.48
CA ASN A 824 -36.75 18.69 -18.22
C ASN A 824 -35.33 19.29 -18.37
N SER A 825 -34.26 18.63 -17.89
CA SER A 825 -32.91 19.22 -17.82
C SER A 825 -31.79 18.31 -18.38
N PHE A 826 -31.88 17.90 -19.65
CA PHE A 826 -30.87 17.04 -20.27
C PHE A 826 -29.55 17.78 -20.59
N GLY A 827 -28.61 17.76 -19.64
CA GLY A 827 -27.28 18.35 -19.78
C GLY A 827 -26.21 17.65 -18.92
N LYS A 828 -25.73 16.49 -19.40
CA LYS A 828 -24.73 15.59 -18.77
C LYS A 828 -25.21 14.87 -17.50
N LEU A 829 -25.33 13.55 -17.58
CA LEU A 829 -25.53 12.65 -16.43
C LEU A 829 -24.38 12.84 -15.41
N LYS A 830 -24.72 13.29 -14.20
CA LYS A 830 -23.77 13.57 -13.10
C LYS A 830 -23.59 12.41 -12.12
N PHE A 831 -24.10 11.22 -12.42
CA PHE A 831 -24.12 10.05 -11.54
C PHE A 831 -23.55 8.79 -12.21
N CYS A 832 -23.24 7.78 -11.41
CA CYS A 832 -22.74 6.48 -11.86
C CYS A 832 -23.86 5.67 -12.53
N LEU A 833 -23.70 5.31 -13.81
CA LEU A 833 -24.70 4.51 -14.54
C LEU A 833 -24.92 3.12 -13.92
N SER A 834 -23.91 2.58 -13.24
CA SER A 834 -23.95 1.25 -12.63
C SER A 834 -24.52 1.20 -11.21
N CYS A 835 -24.49 2.30 -10.44
CA CYS A 835 -24.90 2.29 -9.02
C CYS A 835 -25.53 3.60 -8.50
N GLY A 836 -25.77 4.59 -9.35
CA GLY A 836 -26.39 5.88 -8.98
C GLY A 836 -25.52 6.86 -8.20
N SER A 837 -24.31 6.48 -7.75
CA SER A 837 -23.49 7.32 -6.87
C SER A 837 -22.93 8.60 -7.51
N THR A 838 -22.61 9.58 -6.66
CA THR A 838 -21.92 10.84 -7.00
C THR A 838 -20.77 11.07 -6.01
N PRO A 839 -19.63 11.71 -6.39
CA PRO A 839 -19.29 12.23 -7.72
C PRO A 839 -18.78 11.13 -8.67
N VAL A 840 -18.73 11.45 -9.97
CA VAL A 840 -18.25 10.55 -11.02
C VAL A 840 -17.35 11.25 -12.02
N GLU A 841 -16.19 10.68 -12.27
CA GLU A 841 -15.16 11.22 -13.16
C GLU A 841 -14.90 10.33 -14.37
N ILE A 842 -15.04 9.01 -14.21
CA ILE A 842 -14.72 8.01 -15.24
C ILE A 842 -15.87 7.93 -16.25
N ILE A 843 -15.54 7.79 -17.53
CA ILE A 843 -16.51 7.62 -18.61
C ILE A 843 -16.91 6.15 -18.70
N HIS A 844 -18.21 5.85 -18.73
CA HIS A 844 -18.66 4.47 -18.98
C HIS A 844 -18.28 4.07 -20.42
N PRO A 845 -17.57 2.94 -20.66
CA PRO A 845 -17.03 2.64 -21.98
C PRO A 845 -18.09 2.27 -23.03
N LEU A 846 -19.14 1.55 -22.64
CA LEU A 846 -20.18 1.06 -23.57
C LEU A 846 -21.34 2.05 -23.82
N PHE A 847 -21.87 2.70 -22.77
CA PHE A 847 -23.07 3.55 -22.83
C PHE A 847 -22.77 5.03 -22.50
N GLU A 848 -23.66 5.92 -22.96
CA GLU A 848 -23.64 7.35 -22.65
C GLU A 848 -23.92 7.59 -21.17
N GLY A 849 -22.85 7.64 -20.37
CA GLY A 849 -22.89 7.84 -18.94
C GLY A 849 -21.48 7.88 -18.32
N ARG A 850 -21.44 7.84 -16.99
CA ARG A 850 -20.20 7.84 -16.18
C ARG A 850 -20.18 6.69 -15.18
N LEU A 851 -18.99 6.42 -14.63
CA LEU A 851 -18.73 5.45 -13.57
C LEU A 851 -18.08 6.14 -12.37
N CYS A 852 -18.35 5.64 -11.16
CA CYS A 852 -17.52 5.92 -9.98
C CYS A 852 -16.33 4.95 -9.94
N SER A 853 -15.33 5.24 -9.10
CA SER A 853 -14.10 4.44 -9.01
C SER A 853 -14.37 2.96 -8.68
N ASN A 854 -15.28 2.68 -7.74
CA ASN A 854 -15.63 1.30 -7.36
C ASN A 854 -16.25 0.53 -8.53
N CYS A 855 -17.17 1.15 -9.28
CA CYS A 855 -17.76 0.52 -10.46
C CYS A 855 -16.76 0.38 -11.60
N LYS A 856 -15.75 1.25 -11.73
CA LYS A 856 -14.61 1.01 -12.64
C LYS A 856 -13.88 -0.28 -12.28
N TYR A 857 -13.51 -0.48 -11.01
CA TYR A 857 -12.80 -1.71 -10.60
C TYR A 857 -13.64 -2.96 -10.88
N ASN A 858 -14.90 -2.97 -10.44
CA ASN A 858 -15.83 -4.07 -10.71
C ASN A 858 -15.98 -4.34 -12.23
N PHE A 859 -16.07 -3.30 -13.05
CA PHE A 859 -16.16 -3.43 -14.50
C PHE A 859 -14.90 -4.05 -15.12
N THR A 860 -13.71 -3.66 -14.66
CA THR A 860 -12.42 -4.25 -15.07
C THR A 860 -12.31 -5.74 -14.71
N GLU A 861 -12.89 -6.14 -13.58
CA GLU A 861 -12.84 -7.52 -13.08
C GLU A 861 -13.82 -8.46 -13.80
N THR A 862 -15.02 -7.96 -14.13
CA THR A 862 -16.17 -8.82 -14.46
C THR A 862 -16.64 -8.77 -15.91
N LEU A 863 -16.32 -7.74 -16.72
CA LEU A 863 -16.87 -7.63 -18.09
C LEU A 863 -16.55 -8.87 -18.96
N TYR A 864 -15.35 -9.42 -18.83
CA TYR A 864 -14.90 -10.60 -19.57
C TYR A 864 -14.96 -11.88 -18.72
N ARG A 865 -15.95 -11.98 -17.83
CA ARG A 865 -16.35 -13.23 -17.17
C ARG A 865 -17.55 -13.82 -17.88
N TYR A 866 -17.51 -15.12 -18.09
CA TYR A 866 -18.52 -15.90 -18.80
C TYR A 866 -18.82 -17.17 -18.01
N ASP A 867 -20.07 -17.59 -18.00
CA ASP A 867 -20.53 -18.83 -17.39
C ASP A 867 -20.47 -20.00 -18.40
N GLU A 868 -20.85 -21.20 -17.96
CA GLU A 868 -20.76 -22.43 -18.77
C GLU A 868 -21.76 -22.44 -19.96
N ASP A 869 -22.78 -21.58 -19.93
CA ASP A 869 -23.69 -21.32 -21.04
C ASP A 869 -23.07 -20.42 -22.14
N GLY A 870 -21.85 -19.91 -21.90
CA GLY A 870 -21.12 -19.03 -22.81
C GLY A 870 -21.49 -17.54 -22.72
N TYR A 871 -22.50 -17.14 -21.93
CA TYR A 871 -22.92 -15.75 -21.74
C TYR A 871 -22.15 -15.07 -20.61
N GLN A 872 -22.19 -13.73 -20.58
CA GLN A 872 -21.59 -12.93 -19.52
C GLN A 872 -22.26 -13.19 -18.17
N SER A 873 -21.47 -13.58 -17.17
CA SER A 873 -21.92 -13.89 -15.80
C SER A 873 -22.57 -12.71 -15.06
N TYR A 874 -22.41 -11.49 -15.59
CA TYR A 874 -22.88 -10.25 -14.98
C TYR A 874 -23.40 -9.29 -16.05
N CYS A 875 -24.34 -8.41 -15.68
CA CYS A 875 -24.92 -7.44 -16.59
C CYS A 875 -23.86 -6.54 -17.27
N THR A 876 -23.96 -6.38 -18.58
CA THR A 876 -23.10 -5.52 -19.41
C THR A 876 -23.04 -4.04 -18.98
N VAL A 877 -24.03 -3.55 -18.19
CA VAL A 877 -24.14 -2.14 -17.77
C VAL A 877 -23.60 -1.91 -16.35
N CYS A 878 -24.05 -2.69 -15.36
CA CYS A 878 -23.64 -2.50 -13.98
C CYS A 878 -22.54 -3.44 -13.50
N CYS A 879 -22.21 -4.47 -14.30
CA CYS A 879 -21.28 -5.54 -13.91
C CYS A 879 -21.75 -6.25 -12.62
N SER A 880 -23.07 -6.39 -12.46
CA SER A 880 -23.75 -6.99 -11.31
C SER A 880 -25.11 -7.55 -11.75
N GLY A 881 -26.05 -7.70 -10.81
CA GLY A 881 -27.39 -8.25 -11.01
C GLY A 881 -27.46 -9.75 -10.72
N MET A 882 -28.59 -10.18 -10.12
CA MET A 882 -28.84 -11.59 -9.78
C MET A 882 -29.75 -12.30 -10.81
N GLU A 883 -30.64 -11.56 -11.47
CA GLU A 883 -31.44 -12.04 -12.60
C GLU A 883 -31.11 -11.18 -13.82
N VAL A 884 -30.82 -11.84 -14.95
CA VAL A 884 -30.44 -11.21 -16.22
C VAL A 884 -31.22 -11.80 -17.39
N ILE A 885 -31.43 -11.01 -18.43
CA ILE A 885 -31.91 -11.47 -19.74
C ILE A 885 -30.72 -11.56 -20.70
N LEU A 886 -30.68 -12.64 -21.47
CA LEU A 886 -29.61 -12.96 -22.43
C LEU A 886 -29.95 -12.39 -23.81
N CYS A 887 -28.94 -11.94 -24.55
CA CYS A 887 -29.12 -11.46 -25.92
C CYS A 887 -29.25 -12.62 -26.91
N GLY A 888 -30.43 -12.87 -27.46
CA GLY A 888 -30.70 -13.90 -28.47
C GLY A 888 -30.18 -13.61 -29.89
N HIS A 889 -29.28 -12.64 -30.06
CA HIS A 889 -28.62 -12.36 -31.35
C HIS A 889 -27.35 -13.21 -31.48
N ASP A 890 -27.20 -13.92 -32.59
CA ASP A 890 -26.06 -14.76 -32.95
C ASP A 890 -24.70 -14.12 -32.60
N ASN A 891 -23.79 -14.91 -32.03
CA ASN A 891 -22.45 -14.51 -31.55
C ASN A 891 -22.43 -13.40 -30.46
N CYS A 892 -23.56 -13.01 -29.87
CA CYS A 892 -23.61 -12.00 -28.80
C CYS A 892 -23.78 -12.63 -27.41
N CYS A 893 -22.68 -12.74 -26.67
CA CYS A 893 -22.67 -13.34 -25.34
C CYS A 893 -23.08 -12.38 -24.20
N ARG A 894 -23.90 -11.35 -24.47
CA ARG A 894 -24.17 -10.24 -23.52
C ARG A 894 -25.48 -10.43 -22.73
N SER A 895 -25.49 -9.94 -21.49
CA SER A 895 -26.61 -10.09 -20.54
C SER A 895 -26.96 -8.75 -19.84
N TYR A 896 -28.23 -8.56 -19.48
CA TYR A 896 -28.73 -7.31 -18.89
C TYR A 896 -29.62 -7.59 -17.68
N CYS A 897 -29.36 -6.97 -16.52
CA CYS A 897 -30.15 -7.22 -15.31
C CYS A 897 -31.47 -6.46 -15.26
N VAL A 898 -32.41 -6.97 -14.44
CA VAL A 898 -33.70 -6.35 -14.12
C VAL A 898 -33.53 -4.86 -13.81
N ASP A 899 -32.67 -4.52 -12.84
CA ASP A 899 -32.49 -3.15 -12.34
C ASP A 899 -32.06 -2.18 -13.45
N CYS A 900 -31.08 -2.56 -14.28
CA CYS A 900 -30.60 -1.69 -15.35
C CYS A 900 -31.64 -1.47 -16.45
N LEU A 901 -32.47 -2.47 -16.75
CA LEU A 901 -33.56 -2.31 -17.72
C LEU A 901 -34.67 -1.42 -17.13
N ASP A 902 -35.13 -1.71 -15.93
CA ASP A 902 -36.29 -1.01 -15.37
C ASP A 902 -35.96 0.43 -14.93
N ILE A 903 -34.72 0.71 -14.52
CA ILE A 903 -34.27 2.06 -14.16
C ILE A 903 -33.87 2.88 -15.39
N LEU A 904 -33.11 2.31 -16.35
CA LEU A 904 -32.50 3.07 -17.45
C LEU A 904 -33.27 2.99 -18.79
N VAL A 905 -34.19 2.03 -18.94
CA VAL A 905 -35.11 1.94 -20.09
C VAL A 905 -36.52 2.38 -19.64
N GLY A 906 -36.98 1.85 -18.51
CA GLY A 906 -38.21 2.26 -17.82
C GLY A 906 -38.94 1.07 -17.20
N GLU A 907 -39.76 1.34 -16.18
CA GLU A 907 -40.40 0.33 -15.33
C GLU A 907 -41.13 -0.79 -16.12
N GLY A 908 -40.98 -2.03 -15.67
CA GLY A 908 -41.50 -3.24 -16.31
C GLY A 908 -40.89 -3.54 -17.68
N THR A 909 -39.70 -3.03 -18.00
CA THR A 909 -39.00 -3.39 -19.24
C THR A 909 -38.55 -4.84 -19.20
N PHE A 910 -37.99 -5.29 -18.09
CA PHE A 910 -37.50 -6.66 -17.96
C PHE A 910 -38.60 -7.69 -18.25
N ASP A 911 -39.76 -7.56 -17.60
CA ASP A 911 -40.91 -8.46 -17.83
C ASP A 911 -41.46 -8.41 -19.26
N ARG A 912 -41.45 -7.23 -19.90
CA ARG A 912 -41.80 -7.12 -21.34
C ARG A 912 -40.82 -7.90 -22.20
N LEU A 913 -39.53 -7.73 -21.98
CA LEU A 913 -38.47 -8.35 -22.80
C LEU A 913 -38.32 -9.85 -22.54
N LYS A 914 -38.62 -10.34 -21.32
CA LYS A 914 -38.63 -11.77 -20.96
C LYS A 914 -39.59 -12.62 -21.81
N ASN A 915 -40.57 -11.97 -22.44
CA ASN A 915 -41.53 -12.58 -23.36
C ASN A 915 -41.19 -12.35 -24.85
N VAL A 916 -40.02 -11.79 -25.16
CA VAL A 916 -39.52 -11.55 -26.52
C VAL A 916 -38.38 -12.50 -26.81
N ASP A 917 -38.59 -13.44 -27.73
CA ASP A 917 -37.60 -14.43 -28.15
C ASP A 917 -37.52 -14.48 -29.68
N PRO A 918 -36.36 -14.22 -30.31
CA PRO A 918 -35.10 -13.77 -29.70
C PRO A 918 -35.10 -12.27 -29.38
N TRP A 919 -34.73 -11.90 -28.15
CA TRP A 919 -34.46 -10.49 -27.82
C TRP A 919 -33.07 -10.04 -28.27
N THR A 920 -33.00 -8.99 -29.08
CA THR A 920 -31.73 -8.36 -29.48
C THR A 920 -31.37 -7.21 -28.54
N CYS A 921 -30.18 -7.25 -27.94
CA CYS A 921 -29.76 -6.24 -26.97
C CYS A 921 -29.37 -4.89 -27.59
N TYR A 922 -29.35 -3.83 -26.77
CA TYR A 922 -29.09 -2.45 -27.20
C TYR A 922 -27.73 -2.21 -27.87
N LEU A 923 -26.72 -3.06 -27.64
CA LEU A 923 -25.43 -2.98 -28.35
C LEU A 923 -25.46 -3.65 -29.74
N CYS A 924 -26.42 -4.54 -29.98
CA CYS A 924 -26.67 -5.21 -31.27
C CYS A 924 -27.69 -4.45 -32.13
N ALA A 925 -28.70 -3.84 -31.50
CA ALA A 925 -29.71 -2.99 -32.14
C ALA A 925 -29.73 -1.57 -31.50
N PRO A 926 -28.77 -0.68 -31.81
CA PRO A 926 -28.70 0.66 -31.21
C PRO A 926 -29.95 1.51 -31.46
N GLU A 927 -30.66 1.28 -32.56
CA GLU A 927 -31.94 1.90 -32.92
C GLU A 927 -33.08 1.56 -31.94
N SER A 928 -32.98 0.47 -31.16
CA SER A 928 -33.96 0.12 -30.13
C SER A 928 -33.67 0.78 -28.76
N SER A 929 -32.64 1.63 -28.66
CA SER A 929 -32.20 2.22 -27.39
C SER A 929 -33.16 3.25 -26.80
N SER A 930 -33.17 3.35 -25.47
CA SER A 930 -33.92 4.38 -24.73
C SER A 930 -33.15 5.71 -24.70
N ARG A 931 -33.80 6.79 -24.25
CA ARG A 931 -33.12 8.08 -24.03
C ARG A 931 -32.01 8.05 -22.96
N ALA A 932 -32.00 7.06 -22.06
CA ALA A 932 -31.06 7.01 -20.94
C ALA A 932 -30.07 5.83 -21.02
N LEU A 933 -30.46 4.67 -21.57
CA LEU A 933 -29.54 3.57 -21.89
C LEU A 933 -29.16 3.60 -23.37
N LYS A 934 -28.34 4.59 -23.74
CA LYS A 934 -27.92 4.83 -25.12
C LYS A 934 -26.48 4.34 -25.35
N PRO A 935 -26.23 3.40 -26.30
CA PRO A 935 -24.88 3.02 -26.70
C PRO A 935 -24.07 4.22 -27.20
N ARG A 936 -22.75 4.21 -26.97
CA ARG A 936 -21.87 5.25 -27.55
C ARG A 936 -21.46 4.88 -28.97
N ASN A 937 -21.40 5.86 -29.88
CA ASN A 937 -20.93 5.62 -31.25
C ASN A 937 -19.48 5.07 -31.32
N ASP A 938 -18.65 5.41 -30.33
CA ASP A 938 -17.23 5.03 -30.21
C ASP A 938 -16.98 3.83 -29.28
N TRP A 939 -18.04 3.14 -28.81
CA TRP A 939 -17.91 2.10 -27.76
C TRP A 939 -16.88 1.01 -28.08
N ARG A 940 -16.80 0.61 -29.36
CA ARG A 940 -15.92 -0.46 -29.88
C ARG A 940 -14.43 -0.18 -29.72
N ILE A 941 -14.05 1.10 -29.66
CA ILE A 941 -12.67 1.55 -29.41
C ILE A 941 -12.51 1.81 -27.92
N ARG A 942 -13.43 2.58 -27.34
CA ARG A 942 -13.39 3.03 -25.93
C ARG A 942 -13.35 1.88 -24.92
N VAL A 943 -14.01 0.76 -25.19
CA VAL A 943 -13.92 -0.44 -24.34
C VAL A 943 -12.50 -1.03 -24.37
N GLN A 944 -11.80 -0.98 -25.49
CA GLN A 944 -10.45 -1.51 -25.60
C GLN A 944 -9.41 -0.56 -25.00
N GLU A 945 -9.59 0.77 -25.16
CA GLU A 945 -8.83 1.78 -24.40
C GLU A 945 -8.97 1.62 -22.88
N PHE A 946 -10.16 1.24 -22.40
CA PHE A 946 -10.43 0.98 -20.98
C PHE A 946 -9.63 -0.21 -20.42
N PHE A 947 -9.26 -1.15 -21.30
CA PHE A 947 -8.48 -2.36 -21.01
C PHE A 947 -7.07 -2.34 -21.65
N ALA A 948 -6.58 -1.18 -22.10
CA ALA A 948 -5.27 -1.06 -22.71
C ALA A 948 -4.16 -1.43 -21.71
N ASN A 949 -3.21 -2.26 -22.15
CA ASN A 949 -2.11 -2.73 -21.31
C ASN A 949 -1.06 -1.62 -21.16
N ASN A 950 -1.29 -0.68 -20.24
CA ASN A 950 -0.38 0.44 -19.93
C ASN A 950 0.86 0.00 -19.11
N SER A 951 1.50 -1.13 -19.48
CA SER A 951 2.58 -1.77 -18.72
C SER A 951 3.93 -1.06 -18.91
N ALA A 952 4.06 0.12 -18.28
CA ALA A 952 5.21 1.05 -18.31
C ALA A 952 5.49 1.70 -19.68
N MET A 953 5.90 2.97 -19.66
CA MET A 953 6.07 3.84 -20.84
C MET A 953 7.36 3.57 -21.65
N GLU A 954 7.94 2.38 -21.53
CA GLU A 954 9.22 2.01 -22.16
C GLU A 954 9.07 1.55 -23.62
N PHE A 955 7.88 1.07 -24.01
CA PHE A 955 7.55 0.60 -25.36
C PHE A 955 6.29 1.29 -25.89
N GLU A 956 6.20 1.44 -27.22
CA GLU A 956 4.97 1.96 -27.85
C GLU A 956 3.81 0.96 -27.68
N PRO A 957 2.59 1.42 -27.32
CA PRO A 957 1.46 0.54 -27.13
C PRO A 957 1.08 -0.14 -28.45
N HIS A 958 1.04 -1.48 -28.43
CA HIS A 958 0.61 -2.26 -29.59
C HIS A 958 -0.75 -1.82 -30.12
N ARG A 959 -0.91 -1.94 -31.44
CA ARG A 959 -2.15 -1.65 -32.18
C ARG A 959 -3.38 -2.28 -31.50
N VAL A 960 -4.28 -1.41 -31.04
CA VAL A 960 -5.55 -1.79 -30.43
C VAL A 960 -6.60 -1.97 -31.53
N TYR A 961 -7.14 -3.19 -31.67
CA TYR A 961 -8.21 -3.48 -32.63
C TYR A 961 -9.59 -3.17 -32.02
N PRO A 962 -10.52 -2.51 -32.73
CA PRO A 962 -11.86 -2.27 -32.23
C PRO A 962 -12.68 -3.58 -32.13
N SER A 963 -13.56 -3.69 -31.12
CA SER A 963 -14.48 -4.83 -30.99
C SER A 963 -15.32 -5.03 -32.26
N ILE A 964 -15.52 -6.27 -32.67
CA ILE A 964 -16.30 -6.62 -33.87
C ILE A 964 -17.79 -6.78 -33.51
N PRO A 965 -18.73 -6.13 -34.24
CA PRO A 965 -20.17 -6.35 -34.07
C PRO A 965 -20.56 -7.82 -34.22
N ALA A 966 -21.53 -8.31 -33.44
CA ALA A 966 -21.83 -9.73 -33.34
C ALA A 966 -22.16 -10.42 -34.68
N ASN A 967 -22.88 -9.74 -35.57
CA ASN A 967 -23.19 -10.20 -36.93
C ASN A 967 -21.98 -10.24 -37.90
N GLN A 968 -20.85 -9.62 -37.56
CA GLN A 968 -19.62 -9.58 -38.35
C GLN A 968 -18.52 -10.51 -37.79
N ARG A 969 -18.78 -11.14 -36.64
CA ARG A 969 -17.84 -12.09 -36.02
C ARG A 969 -17.77 -13.36 -36.85
N ARG A 970 -16.54 -13.78 -37.16
CA ARG A 970 -16.26 -15.02 -37.88
C ARG A 970 -15.51 -16.00 -36.97
N PRO A 971 -15.51 -17.31 -37.29
CA PRO A 971 -14.69 -18.30 -36.58
C PRO A 971 -13.22 -17.89 -36.44
N ILE A 972 -12.57 -18.36 -35.37
CA ILE A 972 -11.16 -18.10 -35.08
C ILE A 972 -10.26 -19.14 -35.76
N ARG A 973 -9.12 -18.68 -36.30
CA ARG A 973 -8.05 -19.54 -36.85
C ARG A 973 -6.79 -19.35 -36.03
N VAL A 974 -6.21 -20.45 -35.56
CA VAL A 974 -5.14 -20.44 -34.55
C VAL A 974 -3.92 -21.21 -35.04
N LEU A 975 -2.73 -20.63 -34.83
CA LEU A 975 -1.46 -21.34 -34.86
C LEU A 975 -0.95 -21.46 -33.42
N SER A 976 -0.72 -22.70 -32.97
CA SER A 976 -0.13 -23.01 -31.67
C SER A 976 1.27 -23.60 -31.87
N LEU A 977 2.25 -22.99 -31.22
CA LEU A 977 3.66 -23.41 -31.24
C LEU A 977 4.04 -23.93 -29.86
N PHE A 978 4.67 -25.10 -29.80
CA PHE A 978 4.93 -25.80 -28.52
C PHE A 978 3.61 -26.12 -27.81
N ASP A 979 2.64 -26.65 -28.58
CA ASP A 979 1.22 -26.81 -28.17
C ASP A 979 1.04 -27.71 -26.93
N GLY A 980 2.00 -28.62 -26.68
CA GLY A 980 1.93 -29.60 -25.62
C GLY A 980 0.63 -30.40 -25.71
N ILE A 981 -0.07 -30.52 -24.59
CA ILE A 981 -1.34 -31.27 -24.50
C ILE A 981 -2.57 -30.48 -24.98
N ALA A 982 -2.40 -29.60 -25.99
CA ALA A 982 -3.46 -28.80 -26.62
C ALA A 982 -4.31 -27.95 -25.66
N THR A 983 -3.66 -27.30 -24.69
CA THR A 983 -4.35 -26.47 -23.68
C THR A 983 -5.08 -25.27 -24.30
N GLY A 984 -4.53 -24.69 -25.36
CA GLY A 984 -5.15 -23.57 -26.09
C GLY A 984 -6.47 -23.97 -26.75
N TYR A 985 -6.47 -25.08 -27.50
CA TYR A 985 -7.68 -25.61 -28.13
C TYR A 985 -8.77 -25.99 -27.10
N LEU A 986 -8.38 -26.66 -26.00
CA LEU A 986 -9.28 -26.98 -24.89
C LEU A 986 -9.99 -25.72 -24.37
N VAL A 987 -9.24 -24.66 -24.06
CA VAL A 987 -9.81 -23.41 -23.54
C VAL A 987 -10.68 -22.68 -24.55
N LEU A 988 -10.31 -22.67 -25.84
CA LEU A 988 -11.14 -22.06 -26.89
C LEU A 988 -12.49 -22.77 -27.01
N ARG A 989 -12.50 -24.11 -26.97
CA ARG A 989 -13.72 -24.92 -26.95
C ARG A 989 -14.54 -24.70 -25.67
N ASP A 990 -13.90 -24.67 -24.50
CA ASP A 990 -14.58 -24.47 -23.21
C ASP A 990 -15.13 -23.04 -23.05
N LEU A 991 -14.57 -22.05 -23.76
CA LEU A 991 -15.15 -20.72 -23.92
C LEU A 991 -16.26 -20.67 -24.99
N GLY A 992 -16.46 -21.73 -25.77
CA GLY A 992 -17.49 -21.80 -26.82
C GLY A 992 -17.14 -21.06 -28.12
N PHE A 993 -15.86 -20.91 -28.46
CA PHE A 993 -15.47 -20.33 -29.75
C PHE A 993 -15.68 -21.31 -30.91
N LYS A 994 -16.24 -20.80 -32.02
CA LYS A 994 -16.20 -21.48 -33.31
C LYS A 994 -14.75 -21.46 -33.82
N VAL A 995 -14.04 -22.59 -33.72
CA VAL A 995 -12.67 -22.75 -34.23
C VAL A 995 -12.73 -23.30 -35.66
N GLU A 996 -12.45 -22.47 -36.67
CA GLU A 996 -12.38 -22.89 -38.07
C GLU A 996 -11.14 -23.75 -38.33
N LYS A 997 -10.01 -23.38 -37.68
CA LYS A 997 -8.75 -24.09 -37.87
C LYS A 997 -7.84 -23.94 -36.65
N TYR A 998 -7.25 -25.05 -36.21
CA TYR A 998 -6.19 -25.06 -35.22
C TYR A 998 -5.01 -25.87 -35.78
N VAL A 999 -3.90 -25.19 -36.04
CA VAL A 999 -2.64 -25.81 -36.51
C VAL A 999 -1.67 -25.83 -35.33
N ALA A 1000 -1.06 -26.98 -35.05
CA ALA A 1000 -0.22 -27.19 -33.88
C ALA A 1000 1.16 -27.74 -34.26
N SER A 1001 2.24 -27.07 -33.85
CA SER A 1001 3.60 -27.59 -33.92
C SER A 1001 4.03 -28.11 -32.56
N GLU A 1002 4.31 -29.42 -32.49
CA GLU A 1002 4.79 -30.12 -31.30
C GLU A 1002 5.65 -31.30 -31.76
N VAL A 1003 6.66 -31.65 -30.97
CA VAL A 1003 7.61 -32.76 -31.26
C VAL A 1003 7.58 -33.86 -30.18
N ASP A 1004 6.92 -33.60 -29.05
CA ASP A 1004 6.72 -34.55 -27.96
C ASP A 1004 5.57 -35.53 -28.29
N GLU A 1005 5.91 -36.76 -28.70
CA GLU A 1005 4.93 -37.78 -29.15
C GLU A 1005 3.83 -38.11 -28.11
N GLU A 1006 4.16 -38.01 -26.83
CA GLU A 1006 3.23 -38.13 -25.69
C GLU A 1006 2.16 -37.04 -25.74
N SER A 1007 2.59 -35.79 -25.90
CA SER A 1007 1.72 -34.62 -26.02
C SER A 1007 0.83 -34.67 -27.27
N ILE A 1008 1.40 -35.00 -28.43
CA ILE A 1008 0.67 -35.18 -29.71
C ILE A 1008 -0.38 -36.30 -29.59
N THR A 1009 -0.05 -37.39 -28.88
CA THR A 1009 -0.99 -38.49 -28.65
C THR A 1009 -2.19 -38.06 -27.81
N ILE A 1010 -1.98 -37.24 -26.78
CA ILE A 1010 -3.05 -36.70 -25.94
C ILE A 1010 -3.95 -35.73 -26.72
N SER A 1011 -3.35 -34.79 -27.47
CA SER A 1011 -4.11 -33.80 -28.25
C SER A 1011 -4.98 -34.44 -29.33
N MET A 1012 -4.46 -35.43 -30.07
CA MET A 1012 -5.22 -36.11 -31.12
C MET A 1012 -6.44 -36.88 -30.57
N VAL A 1013 -6.30 -37.54 -29.42
CA VAL A 1013 -7.36 -38.38 -28.83
C VAL A 1013 -8.44 -37.55 -28.17
N ASN A 1014 -8.10 -36.47 -27.47
CA ASN A 1014 -9.09 -35.66 -26.75
C ASN A 1014 -9.89 -34.70 -27.63
N HIS A 1015 -9.43 -34.43 -28.86
CA HIS A 1015 -10.00 -33.42 -29.75
C HIS A 1015 -10.40 -33.97 -31.12
N ASP A 1016 -10.68 -35.27 -31.22
CA ASP A 1016 -11.23 -35.97 -32.40
C ASP A 1016 -10.49 -35.70 -33.72
N GLY A 1017 -9.16 -35.49 -33.67
CA GLY A 1017 -8.37 -35.12 -34.85
C GLY A 1017 -8.66 -33.73 -35.45
N LYS A 1018 -9.38 -32.84 -34.75
CA LYS A 1018 -9.67 -31.46 -35.20
C LYS A 1018 -8.44 -30.55 -35.21
N ILE A 1019 -7.34 -30.98 -34.59
CA ILE A 1019 -6.05 -30.30 -34.58
C ILE A 1019 -5.19 -30.79 -35.75
N THR A 1020 -4.77 -29.87 -36.62
CA THR A 1020 -3.82 -30.15 -37.70
C THR A 1020 -2.40 -30.09 -37.14
N HIS A 1021 -1.83 -31.24 -36.78
CA HIS A 1021 -0.43 -31.32 -36.37
C HIS A 1021 0.50 -31.10 -37.58
N VAL A 1022 1.56 -30.32 -37.35
CA VAL A 1022 2.60 -30.00 -38.34
C VAL A 1022 3.98 -30.29 -37.76
N ASP A 1023 4.98 -30.34 -38.65
CA ASP A 1023 6.37 -30.61 -38.32
C ASP A 1023 6.98 -29.60 -37.33
N ASP A 1024 8.19 -29.91 -36.86
CA ASP A 1024 9.00 -29.08 -35.96
C ASP A 1024 9.01 -27.60 -36.39
N VAL A 1025 8.81 -26.69 -35.43
CA VAL A 1025 8.68 -25.25 -35.64
C VAL A 1025 9.81 -24.64 -36.50
N LYS A 1026 11.04 -25.18 -36.40
CA LYS A 1026 12.19 -24.74 -37.23
C LYS A 1026 11.95 -24.94 -38.73
N ASN A 1027 11.14 -25.92 -39.11
CA ASN A 1027 10.82 -26.26 -40.50
C ASN A 1027 9.62 -25.48 -41.06
N ILE A 1028 8.95 -24.66 -40.22
CA ILE A 1028 7.80 -23.85 -40.64
C ILE A 1028 8.28 -22.61 -41.40
N THR A 1029 8.00 -22.58 -42.71
CA THR A 1029 8.36 -21.47 -43.60
C THR A 1029 7.15 -20.57 -43.89
N LYS A 1030 7.38 -19.37 -44.42
CA LYS A 1030 6.28 -18.48 -44.86
C LYS A 1030 5.32 -19.18 -45.85
N LYS A 1031 5.84 -20.01 -46.77
CA LYS A 1031 5.02 -20.81 -47.71
C LYS A 1031 4.09 -21.82 -47.01
N HIS A 1032 4.42 -22.25 -45.79
CA HIS A 1032 3.55 -23.10 -44.98
C HIS A 1032 2.42 -22.27 -44.36
N ILE A 1033 2.74 -21.11 -43.77
CA ILE A 1033 1.75 -20.15 -43.27
C ILE A 1033 0.76 -19.73 -44.38
N ASP A 1034 1.28 -19.27 -45.52
CA ASP A 1034 0.47 -18.84 -46.67
C ASP A 1034 -0.48 -19.97 -47.17
N ARG A 1035 -0.05 -21.24 -47.10
CA ARG A 1035 -0.85 -22.41 -47.50
C ARG A 1035 -1.88 -22.80 -46.44
N TRP A 1036 -1.53 -22.70 -45.16
CA TRP A 1036 -2.45 -23.04 -44.08
C TRP A 1036 -3.53 -21.98 -43.88
N GLY A 1037 -3.33 -20.78 -44.44
CA GLY A 1037 -4.25 -19.66 -44.41
C GLY A 1037 -3.81 -18.63 -43.37
N PRO A 1038 -4.25 -17.37 -43.50
CA PRO A 1038 -3.97 -16.37 -42.48
C PRO A 1038 -4.59 -16.82 -41.14
N PHE A 1039 -3.82 -16.68 -40.07
CA PHE A 1039 -4.29 -16.96 -38.71
C PHE A 1039 -4.70 -15.65 -38.03
N ASP A 1040 -5.56 -15.78 -37.03
CA ASP A 1040 -6.09 -14.66 -36.25
C ASP A 1040 -5.52 -14.63 -34.82
N LEU A 1041 -4.97 -15.76 -34.36
CA LEU A 1041 -4.32 -15.93 -33.07
C LEU A 1041 -3.05 -16.79 -33.19
N LEU A 1042 -1.93 -16.29 -32.65
CA LEU A 1042 -0.68 -17.03 -32.48
C LEU A 1042 -0.38 -17.26 -30.98
N ILE A 1043 -0.29 -18.51 -30.54
CA ILE A 1043 0.02 -18.84 -29.14
C ILE A 1043 1.24 -19.75 -29.02
N GLY A 1044 1.97 -19.66 -27.92
CA GLY A 1044 3.02 -20.64 -27.60
C GLY A 1044 3.80 -20.36 -26.32
N GLY A 1045 4.38 -21.43 -25.75
CA GLY A 1045 5.25 -21.35 -24.57
C GLY A 1045 6.50 -22.20 -24.81
N SER A 1046 7.62 -21.57 -25.17
CA SER A 1046 8.84 -22.31 -25.50
C SER A 1046 9.45 -22.97 -24.25
N PRO A 1047 10.11 -24.14 -24.36
CA PRO A 1047 10.64 -24.87 -23.21
C PRO A 1047 11.51 -24.02 -22.28
N CYS A 1048 11.11 -23.93 -21.01
CA CYS A 1048 11.73 -23.05 -20.03
C CYS A 1048 13.04 -23.59 -19.42
N ASN A 1049 13.47 -24.81 -19.77
CA ASN A 1049 14.56 -25.51 -19.09
C ASN A 1049 15.88 -24.75 -19.13
N ASP A 1050 16.21 -24.12 -20.25
CA ASP A 1050 17.45 -23.32 -20.42
C ASP A 1050 17.28 -21.84 -20.04
N LEU A 1051 16.07 -21.41 -19.68
CA LEU A 1051 15.78 -20.03 -19.23
C LEU A 1051 15.64 -19.95 -17.70
N SER A 1052 15.23 -21.05 -17.06
CA SER A 1052 14.97 -21.14 -15.62
C SER A 1052 16.23 -21.10 -14.78
N ILE A 1053 16.35 -20.13 -13.87
CA ILE A 1053 17.47 -20.02 -12.89
C ILE A 1053 17.62 -21.29 -12.05
N VAL A 1054 16.50 -21.96 -11.74
CA VAL A 1054 16.45 -23.24 -10.98
C VAL A 1054 17.16 -24.41 -11.71
N ASN A 1055 17.54 -24.24 -12.97
CA ASN A 1055 18.43 -25.16 -13.68
C ASN A 1055 19.89 -24.65 -13.63
N PRO A 1056 20.79 -25.31 -12.89
CA PRO A 1056 22.21 -24.93 -12.89
C PRO A 1056 22.91 -25.24 -14.23
N ALA A 1057 22.38 -26.18 -15.03
CA ALA A 1057 22.89 -26.53 -16.36
C ALA A 1057 22.21 -25.75 -17.50
N ARG A 1058 21.59 -24.60 -17.20
CA ARG A 1058 20.90 -23.75 -18.17
C ARG A 1058 21.87 -23.14 -19.18
N LYS A 1059 21.42 -22.97 -20.42
CA LYS A 1059 22.22 -22.35 -21.51
C LYS A 1059 21.78 -20.93 -21.88
N GLY A 1060 20.75 -20.38 -21.24
CA GLY A 1060 20.24 -19.04 -21.53
C GLY A 1060 19.44 -18.95 -22.83
N LEU A 1061 19.14 -17.73 -23.25
CA LEU A 1061 18.21 -17.44 -24.36
C LEU A 1061 18.76 -17.82 -25.74
N PHE A 1062 20.07 -17.67 -25.97
CA PHE A 1062 20.69 -17.83 -27.29
C PHE A 1062 21.14 -19.27 -27.61
N GLU A 1063 21.12 -20.16 -26.62
CA GLU A 1063 21.57 -21.54 -26.75
C GLU A 1063 20.49 -22.55 -26.32
N GLY A 1064 20.84 -23.84 -26.31
CA GLY A 1064 19.99 -24.92 -25.81
C GLY A 1064 18.59 -24.92 -26.44
N THR A 1065 17.58 -25.08 -25.58
CA THR A 1065 16.16 -24.93 -25.88
C THR A 1065 15.67 -23.48 -25.79
N GLY A 1066 16.42 -22.57 -25.15
CA GLY A 1066 16.08 -21.14 -25.07
C GLY A 1066 15.92 -20.49 -26.44
N ARG A 1067 16.75 -20.93 -27.41
CA ARG A 1067 16.69 -20.45 -28.80
C ARG A 1067 15.32 -20.60 -29.48
N LEU A 1068 14.46 -21.50 -28.98
CA LEU A 1068 13.13 -21.75 -29.54
C LEU A 1068 12.19 -20.53 -29.37
N PHE A 1069 12.50 -19.60 -28.47
CA PHE A 1069 11.90 -18.27 -28.44
C PHE A 1069 12.04 -17.54 -29.79
N PHE A 1070 13.20 -17.63 -30.45
CA PHE A 1070 13.42 -16.97 -31.74
C PHE A 1070 12.60 -17.58 -32.87
N GLU A 1071 12.20 -18.85 -32.77
CA GLU A 1071 11.29 -19.47 -33.74
C GLU A 1071 9.85 -18.95 -33.57
N TYR A 1072 9.41 -18.72 -32.32
CA TYR A 1072 8.15 -18.01 -32.05
C TYR A 1072 8.19 -16.59 -32.61
N TYR A 1073 9.24 -15.81 -32.28
CA TYR A 1073 9.40 -14.43 -32.75
C TYR A 1073 9.48 -14.34 -34.29
N ARG A 1074 10.21 -15.26 -34.93
CA ARG A 1074 10.28 -15.36 -36.40
C ARG A 1074 8.92 -15.59 -37.03
N LEU A 1075 8.11 -16.50 -36.49
CA LEU A 1075 6.77 -16.77 -37.02
C LEU A 1075 5.78 -15.65 -36.70
N LEU A 1076 5.87 -15.03 -35.52
CA LEU A 1076 5.13 -13.80 -35.19
C LEU A 1076 5.38 -12.72 -36.23
N ASN A 1077 6.63 -12.41 -36.57
CA ASN A 1077 6.95 -11.39 -37.58
C ASN A 1077 6.57 -11.78 -39.02
N VAL A 1078 6.49 -13.08 -39.35
CA VAL A 1078 5.94 -13.55 -40.64
C VAL A 1078 4.42 -13.36 -40.71
N MET A 1079 3.74 -13.38 -39.56
CA MET A 1079 2.28 -13.34 -39.43
C MET A 1079 1.71 -11.98 -39.04
N LYS A 1080 2.52 -11.07 -38.45
CA LYS A 1080 2.13 -9.68 -38.12
C LYS A 1080 1.49 -9.05 -39.38
N PRO A 1081 0.22 -8.61 -39.32
CA PRO A 1081 -0.43 -7.96 -40.44
C PRO A 1081 0.23 -6.60 -40.72
N LYS A 1082 0.01 -6.06 -41.92
CA LYS A 1082 0.44 -4.69 -42.23
C LYS A 1082 -0.37 -3.67 -41.43
N GLU A 1083 0.15 -2.46 -41.27
CA GLU A 1083 -0.51 -1.37 -40.53
C GLU A 1083 -1.90 -1.02 -41.10
N ASP A 1084 -2.06 -1.12 -42.42
CA ASP A 1084 -3.29 -0.81 -43.16
C ASP A 1084 -4.33 -1.94 -43.15
N ASP A 1085 -3.96 -3.17 -42.78
CA ASP A 1085 -4.86 -4.32 -42.76
C ASP A 1085 -5.82 -4.22 -41.56
N PRO A 1086 -7.15 -4.11 -41.76
CA PRO A 1086 -8.10 -3.95 -40.65
C PRO A 1086 -8.36 -5.24 -39.85
N GLN A 1087 -7.83 -6.39 -40.27
CA GLN A 1087 -8.10 -7.67 -39.64
C GLN A 1087 -7.46 -7.77 -38.23
N PRO A 1088 -8.22 -8.09 -37.17
CA PRO A 1088 -7.65 -8.34 -35.85
C PRO A 1088 -6.69 -9.54 -35.87
N PHE A 1089 -5.48 -9.33 -35.37
CA PHE A 1089 -4.47 -10.37 -35.16
C PHE A 1089 -3.95 -10.30 -33.72
N PHE A 1090 -4.10 -11.41 -33.00
CA PHE A 1090 -3.71 -11.53 -31.61
C PHE A 1090 -2.55 -12.50 -31.44
N TRP A 1091 -1.76 -12.30 -30.40
CA TRP A 1091 -0.68 -13.22 -30.05
C TRP A 1091 -0.44 -13.26 -28.53
N LEU A 1092 0.04 -14.42 -28.07
CA LEU A 1092 0.35 -14.70 -26.66
C LEU A 1092 1.59 -15.60 -26.56
N PHE A 1093 2.63 -15.13 -25.87
CA PHE A 1093 3.82 -15.90 -25.51
C PHE A 1093 3.91 -16.08 -23.99
N GLU A 1094 4.21 -17.29 -23.52
CA GLU A 1094 4.33 -17.62 -22.09
C GLU A 1094 5.74 -18.11 -21.73
N ASN A 1095 6.21 -17.76 -20.53
CA ASN A 1095 7.34 -18.45 -19.91
C ASN A 1095 7.40 -18.33 -18.38
N VAL A 1096 8.39 -19.01 -17.77
CA VAL A 1096 8.59 -19.03 -16.31
C VAL A 1096 8.95 -17.68 -15.73
N MET A 1097 8.45 -17.39 -14.52
CA MET A 1097 8.81 -16.17 -13.78
C MET A 1097 10.29 -16.18 -13.33
N PHE A 1098 10.81 -17.34 -12.89
CA PHE A 1098 12.19 -17.51 -12.43
C PHE A 1098 13.22 -17.62 -13.58
N MET A 1099 13.30 -16.59 -14.42
CA MET A 1099 14.33 -16.43 -15.46
C MET A 1099 15.29 -15.28 -15.10
N GLU A 1100 16.48 -15.26 -15.69
CA GLU A 1100 17.44 -14.16 -15.48
C GLU A 1100 16.86 -12.82 -15.95
N THR A 1101 17.10 -11.75 -15.19
CA THR A 1101 16.57 -10.40 -15.49
C THR A 1101 16.98 -9.91 -16.88
N GLN A 1102 18.18 -10.24 -17.33
CA GLN A 1102 18.65 -9.93 -18.69
C GLN A 1102 17.86 -10.69 -19.76
N VAL A 1103 17.56 -11.98 -19.53
CA VAL A 1103 16.73 -12.79 -20.43
C VAL A 1103 15.29 -12.26 -20.49
N LYS A 1104 14.71 -11.86 -19.35
CA LYS A 1104 13.41 -11.17 -19.30
C LYS A 1104 13.44 -9.90 -20.16
N ALA A 1105 14.43 -9.03 -19.94
CA ALA A 1105 14.58 -7.78 -20.68
C ALA A 1105 14.77 -8.00 -22.19
N ASP A 1106 15.55 -9.00 -22.60
CA ASP A 1106 15.74 -9.32 -24.01
C ASP A 1106 14.45 -9.86 -24.67
N ILE A 1107 13.69 -10.72 -23.98
CA ILE A 1107 12.36 -11.14 -24.47
C ILE A 1107 11.43 -9.93 -24.61
N CYS A 1108 11.42 -8.99 -23.64
CA CYS A 1108 10.65 -7.74 -23.76
C CYS A 1108 11.05 -6.90 -24.98
N ARG A 1109 12.36 -6.76 -25.24
CA ARG A 1109 12.91 -6.01 -26.39
C ARG A 1109 12.51 -6.65 -27.72
N PHE A 1110 12.61 -7.97 -27.85
CA PHE A 1110 12.23 -8.68 -29.07
C PHE A 1110 10.71 -8.67 -29.30
N LEU A 1111 9.90 -8.74 -28.24
CA LEU A 1111 8.44 -8.72 -28.35
C LEU A 1111 7.83 -7.31 -28.33
N GLU A 1112 8.64 -6.28 -28.10
CA GLU A 1112 8.24 -4.86 -28.05
C GLU A 1112 7.17 -4.58 -26.96
N CYS A 1113 7.17 -5.36 -25.87
CA CYS A 1113 6.25 -5.16 -24.73
C CYS A 1113 6.75 -5.81 -23.43
N ASN A 1114 6.23 -5.31 -22.31
CA ASN A 1114 6.46 -5.89 -20.97
C ASN A 1114 5.45 -7.02 -20.64
N PRO A 1115 5.86 -8.06 -19.88
CA PRO A 1115 5.01 -9.19 -19.54
C PRO A 1115 4.01 -8.86 -18.44
N VAL A 1116 2.88 -9.55 -18.49
CA VAL A 1116 1.95 -9.65 -17.37
C VAL A 1116 2.33 -10.84 -16.48
N LEU A 1117 2.51 -10.61 -15.18
CA LEU A 1117 2.74 -11.68 -14.20
C LEU A 1117 1.41 -12.24 -13.71
N VAL A 1118 1.12 -13.50 -14.02
CA VAL A 1118 -0.09 -14.20 -13.53
C VAL A 1118 0.31 -15.45 -12.75
N ASN A 1119 -0.26 -15.62 -11.55
CA ASN A 1119 -0.03 -16.79 -10.71
C ASN A 1119 -1.32 -17.59 -10.53
N ALA A 1120 -1.28 -18.87 -10.90
CA ALA A 1120 -2.44 -19.75 -10.82
C ALA A 1120 -3.00 -19.96 -9.41
N VAL A 1121 -2.25 -19.64 -8.34
CA VAL A 1121 -2.70 -19.83 -6.94
C VAL A 1121 -4.01 -19.09 -6.61
N LYS A 1122 -4.34 -18.04 -7.37
CA LYS A 1122 -5.60 -17.28 -7.26
C LYS A 1122 -6.83 -18.01 -7.81
N VAL A 1123 -6.64 -19.07 -8.60
CA VAL A 1123 -7.68 -19.82 -9.34
C VAL A 1123 -7.45 -21.34 -9.31
N SER A 1124 -6.51 -21.81 -8.49
CA SER A 1124 -6.11 -23.21 -8.36
C SER A 1124 -5.42 -23.41 -7.00
N PRO A 1125 -5.21 -24.66 -6.53
CA PRO A 1125 -4.50 -24.89 -5.28
C PRO A 1125 -2.98 -24.94 -5.46
N ALA A 1126 -2.42 -24.54 -6.60
CA ALA A 1126 -0.99 -24.61 -6.88
C ALA A 1126 -0.36 -23.23 -7.15
N HIS A 1127 0.81 -22.99 -6.56
CA HIS A 1127 1.66 -21.87 -6.96
C HIS A 1127 2.20 -22.14 -8.37
N ARG A 1128 1.92 -21.24 -9.33
CA ARG A 1128 2.43 -21.34 -10.71
C ARG A 1128 2.48 -19.95 -11.32
N ALA A 1129 3.42 -19.13 -10.84
CA ALA A 1129 3.71 -17.80 -11.38
C ALA A 1129 4.36 -17.91 -12.77
N ARG A 1130 3.85 -17.16 -13.75
CA ARG A 1130 4.30 -17.12 -15.15
C ARG A 1130 4.21 -15.71 -15.72
N TYR A 1131 5.12 -15.41 -16.65
CA TYR A 1131 5.09 -14.19 -17.46
C TYR A 1131 4.36 -14.47 -18.77
N PHE A 1132 3.47 -13.55 -19.15
CA PHE A 1132 2.70 -13.58 -20.39
C PHE A 1132 2.92 -12.29 -21.17
N TRP A 1133 3.53 -12.40 -22.36
CA TRP A 1133 3.65 -11.31 -23.32
C TRP A 1133 2.54 -11.45 -24.37
N GLY A 1134 1.98 -10.35 -24.86
CA GLY A 1134 0.93 -10.41 -25.86
C GLY A 1134 0.15 -9.11 -26.03
N ASN A 1135 -0.66 -9.07 -27.07
CA ASN A 1135 -1.54 -7.94 -27.40
C ASN A 1135 -3.04 -8.23 -27.14
N ILE A 1136 -3.36 -9.26 -26.36
CA ILE A 1136 -4.76 -9.56 -26.01
C ILE A 1136 -5.28 -8.45 -25.07
N PRO A 1137 -6.47 -7.88 -25.30
CA PRO A 1137 -6.96 -6.77 -24.49
C PRO A 1137 -7.18 -7.17 -23.03
N GLY A 1138 -6.77 -6.31 -22.10
CA GLY A 1138 -7.04 -6.51 -20.68
C GLY A 1138 -6.29 -7.67 -20.02
N MET A 1139 -5.16 -8.13 -20.57
CA MET A 1139 -4.32 -9.14 -19.90
C MET A 1139 -3.92 -8.72 -18.47
N ASN A 1140 -3.71 -7.41 -18.25
CA ASN A 1140 -3.41 -6.83 -16.93
C ASN A 1140 -4.60 -6.83 -15.93
N ARG A 1141 -5.80 -7.28 -16.30
CA ARG A 1141 -6.97 -7.24 -15.41
C ARG A 1141 -6.81 -8.23 -14.23
N PRO A 1142 -7.41 -7.97 -13.05
CA PRO A 1142 -7.27 -8.87 -11.92
C PRO A 1142 -7.82 -10.27 -12.23
N ILE A 1143 -6.99 -11.30 -12.02
CA ILE A 1143 -7.45 -12.69 -12.03
C ILE A 1143 -8.12 -13.02 -10.69
N ILE A 1144 -9.35 -13.52 -10.77
CA ILE A 1144 -10.23 -13.84 -9.63
C ILE A 1144 -10.89 -15.19 -9.94
N ALA A 1145 -11.06 -16.03 -8.91
CA ALA A 1145 -11.72 -17.32 -8.99
C ALA A 1145 -13.18 -17.26 -9.46
N SER A 1146 -13.57 -18.17 -10.36
CA SER A 1146 -14.96 -18.57 -10.59
C SER A 1146 -15.45 -19.51 -9.48
N GLN A 1147 -16.76 -19.70 -9.36
CA GLN A 1147 -17.35 -20.69 -8.45
C GLN A 1147 -16.91 -22.14 -8.78
N ASN A 1148 -16.53 -22.39 -10.04
CA ASN A 1148 -16.11 -23.72 -10.50
C ASN A 1148 -14.61 -23.99 -10.30
N ASP A 1149 -13.80 -22.96 -10.05
CA ASP A 1149 -12.37 -23.09 -9.79
C ASP A 1149 -12.13 -23.72 -8.41
N LYS A 1150 -11.23 -24.71 -8.33
CA LYS A 1150 -10.90 -25.40 -7.07
C LYS A 1150 -9.76 -24.66 -6.39
N LEU A 1151 -9.97 -24.15 -5.18
CA LEU A 1151 -9.02 -23.26 -4.54
C LEU A 1151 -8.15 -23.97 -3.52
N THR A 1152 -8.66 -24.99 -2.85
CA THR A 1152 -7.93 -25.79 -1.87
C THR A 1152 -7.50 -27.13 -2.46
N LEU A 1153 -6.37 -27.68 -2.01
CA LEU A 1153 -5.91 -29.00 -2.46
C LEU A 1153 -6.98 -30.07 -2.18
N GLN A 1154 -7.68 -29.95 -1.05
CA GLN A 1154 -8.72 -30.88 -0.60
C GLN A 1154 -9.87 -31.03 -1.60
N GLU A 1155 -10.25 -29.97 -2.33
CA GLU A 1155 -11.28 -30.00 -3.37
C GLU A 1155 -10.86 -30.76 -4.63
N CYS A 1156 -9.55 -30.93 -4.84
CA CYS A 1156 -9.01 -31.72 -5.96
C CYS A 1156 -8.84 -33.21 -5.61
N LEU A 1157 -8.80 -33.59 -4.33
CA LEU A 1157 -8.51 -34.96 -3.93
C LEU A 1157 -9.64 -35.94 -4.30
N GLU A 1158 -9.31 -37.22 -4.42
CA GLU A 1158 -10.31 -38.29 -4.48
C GLU A 1158 -10.84 -38.64 -3.05
N PRO A 1159 -12.06 -39.19 -2.92
CA PRO A 1159 -12.65 -39.50 -1.61
C PRO A 1159 -11.78 -40.43 -0.74
N GLY A 1160 -11.75 -40.17 0.57
CA GLY A 1160 -10.93 -40.92 1.54
C GLY A 1160 -9.47 -40.44 1.67
N ARG A 1161 -9.14 -39.30 1.05
CA ARG A 1161 -7.81 -38.68 1.08
C ARG A 1161 -7.89 -37.27 1.66
N THR A 1162 -6.96 -36.94 2.55
CA THR A 1162 -6.94 -35.68 3.30
C THR A 1162 -5.70 -34.87 2.95
N ALA A 1163 -5.88 -33.60 2.59
CA ALA A 1163 -4.80 -32.67 2.33
C ALA A 1163 -4.09 -32.25 3.64
N LYS A 1164 -2.76 -32.26 3.66
CA LYS A 1164 -1.96 -31.68 4.75
C LYS A 1164 -1.72 -30.17 4.59
N TYR A 1165 -1.84 -29.68 3.36
CA TYR A 1165 -1.60 -28.29 2.98
C TYR A 1165 -2.79 -27.77 2.17
N GLU A 1166 -3.19 -26.52 2.36
CA GLU A 1166 -4.26 -25.90 1.59
C GLU A 1166 -3.84 -25.63 0.14
N LYS A 1167 -2.59 -25.20 -0.05
CA LYS A 1167 -1.95 -24.95 -1.35
C LYS A 1167 -0.69 -25.81 -1.48
N VAL A 1168 -0.29 -26.13 -2.70
CA VAL A 1168 0.96 -26.82 -3.02
C VAL A 1168 1.90 -25.91 -3.79
N ARG A 1169 3.21 -26.10 -3.59
CA ARG A 1169 4.25 -25.42 -4.37
C ARG A 1169 4.20 -25.75 -5.87
N THR A 1170 5.04 -25.09 -6.66
CA THR A 1170 5.08 -25.28 -8.11
C THR A 1170 5.34 -26.73 -8.52
N ILE A 1171 4.31 -27.40 -9.04
CA ILE A 1171 4.45 -28.74 -9.61
C ILE A 1171 5.15 -28.65 -10.97
N THR A 1172 6.20 -29.46 -11.14
CA THR A 1172 7.07 -29.50 -12.31
C THR A 1172 7.11 -30.92 -12.92
N THR A 1173 7.95 -31.09 -13.94
CA THR A 1173 8.27 -32.39 -14.54
C THR A 1173 9.06 -33.34 -13.61
N ARG A 1174 9.61 -32.85 -12.49
CA ARG A 1174 10.37 -33.66 -11.51
C ARG A 1174 9.42 -34.28 -10.47
N THR A 1175 9.56 -35.58 -10.21
CA THR A 1175 8.77 -36.32 -9.20
C THR A 1175 8.81 -35.68 -7.81
N ASN A 1176 9.98 -35.22 -7.35
CA ASN A 1176 10.12 -34.60 -6.03
C ASN A 1176 9.30 -33.30 -5.85
N SER A 1177 8.95 -32.61 -6.95
CA SER A 1177 8.11 -31.39 -6.85
C SER A 1177 6.68 -31.64 -6.35
N LEU A 1178 6.24 -32.90 -6.28
CA LEU A 1178 4.98 -33.28 -5.63
C LEU A 1178 5.07 -33.27 -4.09
N LYS A 1179 6.27 -33.43 -3.53
CA LYS A 1179 6.53 -33.32 -2.08
C LYS A 1179 6.66 -31.85 -1.66
N GLN A 1180 6.63 -31.56 -0.37
CA GLN A 1180 6.65 -30.21 0.23
C GLN A 1180 7.75 -30.08 1.31
N GLY A 1181 8.03 -28.84 1.73
CA GLY A 1181 9.10 -28.48 2.68
C GLY A 1181 10.47 -28.31 2.01
N ALA A 1182 11.40 -27.62 2.71
CA ALA A 1182 12.70 -27.18 2.16
C ALA A 1182 13.57 -28.31 1.56
N ASN A 1183 13.47 -29.52 2.10
CA ASN A 1183 14.26 -30.68 1.68
C ASN A 1183 13.49 -31.69 0.80
N ASP A 1184 12.36 -31.30 0.21
CA ASP A 1184 11.48 -32.21 -0.56
C ASP A 1184 11.08 -33.47 0.23
N ALA A 1185 10.89 -33.35 1.55
CA ALA A 1185 10.74 -34.50 2.44
C ALA A 1185 9.29 -34.96 2.61
N HIS A 1186 8.33 -34.03 2.65
CA HIS A 1186 6.98 -34.31 3.15
C HIS A 1186 5.99 -34.58 2.02
N PHE A 1187 5.14 -35.60 2.18
CA PHE A 1187 4.04 -35.85 1.24
C PHE A 1187 2.83 -34.95 1.56
N PRO A 1188 2.18 -34.34 0.55
CA PRO A 1188 1.13 -33.34 0.78
C PRO A 1188 -0.23 -33.92 1.19
N ILE A 1189 -0.39 -35.25 1.13
CA ILE A 1189 -1.66 -35.93 1.35
C ILE A 1189 -1.48 -37.06 2.37
N THR A 1190 -2.49 -37.29 3.19
CA THR A 1190 -2.66 -38.50 3.99
C THR A 1190 -3.83 -39.31 3.44
N ALA A 1191 -3.61 -40.60 3.17
CA ALA A 1191 -4.62 -41.56 2.76
C ALA A 1191 -4.62 -42.73 3.74
N ASN A 1192 -5.78 -43.03 4.35
CA ASN A 1192 -5.93 -44.10 5.36
C ASN A 1192 -4.89 -44.04 6.50
N GLY A 1193 -4.56 -42.83 6.97
CA GLY A 1193 -3.56 -42.61 8.03
C GLY A 1193 -2.09 -42.74 7.61
N LYS A 1194 -1.80 -42.91 6.31
CA LYS A 1194 -0.44 -42.96 5.76
C LYS A 1194 -0.18 -41.82 4.77
N ASP A 1195 1.06 -41.39 4.70
CA ASP A 1195 1.52 -40.39 3.74
C ASP A 1195 1.45 -40.89 2.28
N ASP A 1196 0.94 -40.06 1.37
CA ASP A 1196 0.85 -40.37 -0.06
C ASP A 1196 1.05 -39.13 -0.95
N ASN A 1197 1.46 -39.38 -2.20
CA ASN A 1197 1.62 -38.37 -3.24
C ASN A 1197 0.29 -37.96 -3.88
N ILE A 1198 0.30 -36.80 -4.52
CA ILE A 1198 -0.72 -36.37 -5.48
C ILE A 1198 -0.84 -37.42 -6.60
N TRP A 1199 -2.06 -37.87 -6.88
CA TRP A 1199 -2.39 -38.74 -8.00
C TRP A 1199 -2.54 -37.95 -9.30
N ILE A 1200 -2.36 -38.59 -10.46
CA ILE A 1200 -2.42 -37.88 -11.75
C ILE A 1200 -3.81 -37.26 -12.00
N THR A 1201 -4.89 -37.94 -11.63
CA THR A 1201 -6.26 -37.41 -11.73
C THR A 1201 -6.53 -36.23 -10.77
N GLU A 1202 -5.78 -36.13 -9.68
CA GLU A 1202 -5.80 -34.98 -8.77
C GLU A 1202 -4.99 -33.82 -9.39
N MET A 1203 -3.83 -34.13 -9.96
CA MET A 1203 -2.97 -33.17 -10.67
C MET A 1203 -3.66 -32.55 -11.90
N GLU A 1204 -4.43 -33.34 -12.66
CA GLU A 1204 -5.28 -32.84 -13.76
C GLU A 1204 -6.24 -31.75 -13.26
N LYS A 1205 -6.99 -32.01 -12.18
CA LYS A 1205 -7.90 -31.02 -11.55
C LYS A 1205 -7.15 -29.80 -11.00
N ILE A 1206 -5.98 -29.98 -10.36
CA ILE A 1206 -5.14 -28.89 -9.85
C ILE A 1206 -4.74 -27.92 -10.98
N PHE A 1207 -4.48 -28.43 -12.19
CA PHE A 1207 -4.16 -27.62 -13.35
C PHE A 1207 -5.42 -27.10 -14.10
N GLY A 1208 -6.61 -27.56 -13.71
CA GLY A 1208 -7.91 -27.20 -14.30
C GLY A 1208 -8.31 -28.03 -15.52
N PHE A 1209 -7.63 -29.15 -15.79
CA PHE A 1209 -8.02 -30.08 -16.85
C PHE A 1209 -9.20 -30.97 -16.42
N PRO A 1210 -10.01 -31.46 -17.38
CA PRO A 1210 -10.96 -32.54 -17.13
C PRO A 1210 -10.29 -33.76 -16.50
N LYS A 1211 -11.00 -34.46 -15.60
CA LYS A 1211 -10.51 -35.72 -15.02
C LYS A 1211 -10.29 -36.75 -16.13
N HIS A 1212 -9.16 -37.45 -16.10
CA HIS A 1212 -8.68 -38.39 -17.13
C HIS A 1212 -8.19 -37.75 -18.45
N TYR A 1213 -7.97 -36.43 -18.52
CA TYR A 1213 -7.49 -35.78 -19.75
C TYR A 1213 -6.16 -36.34 -20.28
N THR A 1214 -5.26 -36.85 -19.42
CA THR A 1214 -3.99 -37.46 -19.87
C THR A 1214 -4.03 -39.00 -19.89
N ASP A 1215 -5.21 -39.61 -19.73
CA ASP A 1215 -5.40 -41.06 -19.60
C ASP A 1215 -5.47 -41.77 -20.96
N VAL A 1216 -4.41 -41.61 -21.75
CA VAL A 1216 -4.39 -41.97 -23.16
C VAL A 1216 -3.36 -43.07 -23.45
N LYS A 1217 -3.71 -44.04 -24.32
CA LYS A 1217 -2.86 -45.11 -24.86
C LYS A 1217 -1.88 -45.78 -23.85
N ASN A 1218 -2.35 -46.09 -22.63
CA ASN A 1218 -1.56 -46.73 -21.57
C ASN A 1218 -0.30 -45.93 -21.14
N MET A 1219 -0.29 -44.59 -21.28
CA MET A 1219 0.82 -43.76 -20.81
C MET A 1219 1.09 -43.95 -19.31
N GLY A 1220 2.36 -44.19 -18.98
CA GLY A 1220 2.80 -44.40 -17.60
C GLY A 1220 2.68 -43.14 -16.73
N ARG A 1221 2.59 -43.33 -15.41
CA ARG A 1221 2.44 -42.24 -14.42
C ARG A 1221 3.44 -41.09 -14.63
N LEU A 1222 4.71 -41.42 -14.89
CA LEU A 1222 5.78 -40.43 -15.05
C LEU A 1222 5.64 -39.61 -16.34
N GLN A 1223 5.17 -40.24 -17.42
CA GLN A 1223 4.89 -39.58 -18.70
C GLN A 1223 3.75 -38.57 -18.54
N ARG A 1224 2.64 -39.01 -17.94
CA ARG A 1224 1.49 -38.14 -17.61
C ARG A 1224 1.88 -36.98 -16.68
N GLN A 1225 2.70 -37.23 -15.65
CA GLN A 1225 3.23 -36.14 -14.81
C GLN A 1225 4.09 -35.14 -15.62
N ARG A 1226 4.95 -35.64 -16.51
CA ARG A 1226 5.85 -34.80 -17.31
C ARG A 1226 5.07 -33.86 -18.22
N VAL A 1227 4.06 -34.36 -18.95
CA VAL A 1227 3.26 -33.51 -19.85
C VAL A 1227 2.40 -32.49 -19.09
N LEU A 1228 1.79 -32.87 -17.96
CA LEU A 1228 1.09 -31.91 -17.09
C LEU A 1228 2.04 -30.87 -16.50
N GLY A 1229 3.22 -31.28 -16.04
CA GLY A 1229 4.24 -30.39 -15.49
C GLY A 1229 4.70 -29.30 -16.48
N LYS A 1230 4.71 -29.60 -17.78
CA LYS A 1230 4.95 -28.64 -18.88
C LYS A 1230 3.74 -27.74 -19.20
N SER A 1231 2.53 -28.26 -19.08
CA SER A 1231 1.29 -27.58 -19.56
C SER A 1231 0.97 -26.25 -18.88
N TRP A 1232 0.08 -25.47 -19.50
CA TRP A 1232 -0.49 -24.28 -18.89
C TRP A 1232 -1.56 -24.61 -17.85
N SER A 1233 -1.88 -23.64 -16.99
CA SER A 1233 -3.05 -23.72 -16.12
C SER A 1233 -4.29 -23.30 -16.91
N VAL A 1234 -5.26 -24.20 -17.05
CA VAL A 1234 -6.51 -23.98 -17.81
C VAL A 1234 -7.24 -22.71 -17.38
N PRO A 1235 -7.51 -22.43 -16.08
CA PRO A 1235 -8.22 -21.20 -15.68
C PRO A 1235 -7.43 -19.91 -15.97
N VAL A 1236 -6.08 -19.96 -15.95
CA VAL A 1236 -5.25 -18.80 -16.33
C VAL A 1236 -5.39 -18.50 -17.83
N ILE A 1237 -5.31 -19.51 -18.68
CA ILE A 1237 -5.48 -19.33 -20.13
C ILE A 1237 -6.93 -18.95 -20.47
N ARG A 1238 -7.93 -19.51 -19.77
CA ARG A 1238 -9.34 -19.09 -19.87
C ARG A 1238 -9.51 -17.61 -19.57
N HIS A 1239 -8.88 -17.12 -18.49
CA HIS A 1239 -8.87 -15.71 -18.14
C HIS A 1239 -8.25 -14.83 -19.24
N LEU A 1240 -7.10 -15.25 -19.80
CA LEU A 1240 -6.39 -14.48 -20.83
C LEU A 1240 -7.12 -14.47 -22.18
N LEU A 1241 -7.74 -15.58 -22.61
CA LEU A 1241 -8.41 -15.67 -23.92
C LEU A 1241 -9.87 -15.18 -23.93
N ALA A 1242 -10.54 -15.07 -22.77
CA ALA A 1242 -11.94 -14.62 -22.68
C ALA A 1242 -12.29 -13.29 -23.40
N PRO A 1243 -11.43 -12.25 -23.43
CA PRO A 1243 -11.71 -11.01 -24.17
C PRO A 1243 -11.86 -11.19 -25.69
N LEU A 1244 -11.31 -12.26 -26.27
CA LEU A 1244 -11.40 -12.55 -27.71
C LEU A 1244 -12.85 -12.82 -28.18
N LYS A 1245 -13.79 -13.08 -27.25
CA LYS A 1245 -15.23 -13.18 -27.54
C LYS A 1245 -15.81 -11.90 -28.14
N ASP A 1246 -15.17 -10.75 -27.96
CA ASP A 1246 -15.62 -9.51 -28.60
C ASP A 1246 -15.19 -9.38 -30.09
N TYR A 1247 -14.45 -10.36 -30.63
CA TYR A 1247 -13.88 -10.36 -31.97
C TYR A 1247 -14.30 -11.55 -32.84
N PHE A 1248 -14.46 -12.74 -32.25
CA PHE A 1248 -14.70 -14.00 -32.97
C PHE A 1248 -16.06 -14.63 -32.67
N ALA A 1249 -16.51 -15.49 -33.58
CA ALA A 1249 -17.80 -16.17 -33.50
C ALA A 1249 -17.81 -17.23 -32.39
N CYS A 1250 -18.97 -17.41 -31.76
CA CYS A 1250 -19.20 -18.43 -30.73
C CYS A 1250 -20.25 -19.43 -31.20
N ASP A 1251 -20.19 -20.65 -30.69
CA ASP A 1251 -21.23 -21.64 -30.88
C ASP A 1251 -22.50 -21.24 -30.13
N GLU A 1252 -23.66 -21.58 -30.71
CA GLU A 1252 -24.91 -21.58 -29.97
C GLU A 1252 -24.83 -22.73 -28.96
N VAL A 1253 -24.70 -22.40 -27.67
CA VAL A 1253 -24.71 -23.42 -26.64
C VAL A 1253 -26.13 -23.99 -26.57
N PRO A 1254 -26.33 -25.31 -26.79
CA PRO A 1254 -27.64 -25.89 -26.58
C PRO A 1254 -28.00 -25.78 -25.10
N LEU A 1255 -29.12 -25.12 -24.82
CA LEU A 1255 -29.76 -25.11 -23.49
C LEU A 1255 -29.91 -26.58 -23.02
N LYS A 1256 -29.17 -26.94 -21.97
CA LYS A 1256 -29.14 -28.28 -21.39
C LYS A 1256 -30.13 -28.42 -20.23
#